data_AF-A0A5S3UHR7-F1
#
_entry.id   AF-A0A5S3UHR7-F1
#
_cell.length_a   1.000
_cell.length_b   1.000
_cell.length_c   1.000
_cell.angle_alpha   90.00
_cell.angle_beta   90.00
_cell.angle_gamma   90.00
#
_symmetry.space_group_name_H-M   'P 1'
#
loop_
_entity.id
_entity.type
_entity.pdbx_description
1 polymer ?
#
loop_
_entity_poly.entity_id
_entity_poly.type
_entity_poly.pdbx_seq_one_letter_code
_entity_poly.pdbx_strand_id
1 'polypeptide(L)'
;MSIFEHYQSRYEAAQEEEYSIEEFLEICKKDKSAYASAPERLLMAIGEPEIIDTSTDARLSRLFSNRVVARYPAFHDFYGMEDAIEQIVSYLKHAAQGLEECKQVLYLLGPVGGGKSSIAEKLKYLMQQVPIYSIKGSPVNDHPLALFDPNEDAELLEKEYGIKPRYLKTVMSPWAAKRLSEFNGDISQFRVVKRYPSILNQVAIAKTEPGDENNQDISALVGKVDIRQLEHFAQNDPDAYAYSGALCLANQGLMEFVEMFKAPIKVLHPLLTATQEGNYNGTEGISALPFNGMILAHSNESEWQTFKNNKNNEAFLDRVYIVKVPYCLRVSEEVKIYNKLLENSELHDAPCAPGTLKTLAQFTTLSRMKEPENSSIYSKMRVYDGESLKDTDPKAKSYQEYRDYAGVDEGMTGLSTRFAFKILSRVFNFDTTEVAANPVHLFYVLEQQIEREQFSADVEERYLSHLKGYLIPQYVEFIGKELQTAYLESYSEYGQNIFDRYVTYADFWIQDQEYRDPDTGQLFDRAALNAELEKIEKPAGISNPKDFRNEIVNFVLRARAHNQGKNPLWTSYEKLRTVIEKKMFSNTEDLLPVISFNAKTSAEDQKKHEDFVNRMVEKGYTQKQVRLLSEWYLRVRKSQ
;
A
#
# COMPACT_ATOMS: atom_id res chain seq x y z
N MET A 1 -10.28 25.49 20.24
CA MET A 1 -9.01 26.23 20.05
C MET A 1 -8.94 26.65 18.60
N SER A 2 -8.55 27.89 18.34
CA SER A 2 -8.23 28.33 16.97
C SER A 2 -6.96 27.62 16.47
N ILE A 3 -6.75 27.58 15.14
CA ILE A 3 -5.52 27.00 14.56
C ILE A 3 -4.24 27.68 15.08
N PHE A 4 -4.32 28.98 15.38
CA PHE A 4 -3.20 29.76 15.92
C PHE A 4 -2.88 29.38 17.36
N GLU A 5 -3.90 29.24 18.22
CA GLU A 5 -3.73 28.78 19.60
C GLU A 5 -3.17 27.35 19.66
N HIS A 6 -3.64 26.47 18.78
CA HIS A 6 -3.12 25.10 18.69
C HIS A 6 -1.65 25.07 18.26
N TYR A 7 -1.27 25.90 17.27
CA TYR A 7 0.13 26.00 16.86
C TYR A 7 1.02 26.55 17.98
N GLN A 8 0.57 27.61 18.66
CA GLN A 8 1.31 28.23 19.76
C GLN A 8 1.48 27.25 20.93
N SER A 9 0.42 26.54 21.33
CA SER A 9 0.50 25.51 22.37
C SER A 9 1.47 24.38 21.99
N ARG A 10 1.48 23.94 20.73
CA ARG A 10 2.45 22.95 20.25
C ARG A 10 3.89 23.46 20.28
N TYR A 11 4.10 24.74 19.95
CA TYR A 11 5.43 25.35 20.00
C TYR A 11 5.92 25.49 21.44
N GLU A 12 5.06 25.93 22.36
CA GLU A 12 5.35 26.02 23.80
C GLU A 12 5.67 24.65 24.40
N ALA A 13 4.89 23.62 24.05
CA ALA A 13 5.15 22.23 24.48
C ALA A 13 6.45 21.64 23.89
N ALA A 14 6.98 22.22 22.82
CA ALA A 14 8.24 21.80 22.19
C ALA A 14 9.45 22.60 22.69
N GLN A 15 9.27 23.58 23.59
CA GLN A 15 10.38 24.32 24.18
C GLN A 15 11.24 23.41 25.08
N GLU A 16 12.52 23.77 25.18
CA GLU A 16 13.48 23.03 25.99
C GLU A 16 13.14 23.19 27.47
N GLU A 17 12.90 22.06 28.14
CA GLU A 17 12.83 22.01 29.60
C GLU A 17 14.25 21.79 30.13
N GLU A 18 14.70 22.67 31.02
CA GLU A 18 16.05 22.63 31.60
C GLU A 18 16.06 21.96 32.98
N TYR A 19 17.06 21.13 33.21
CA TYR A 19 17.25 20.33 34.42
C TYR A 19 18.70 20.39 34.91
N SER A 20 18.92 20.21 36.21
CA SER A 20 20.23 19.82 36.74
C SER A 20 20.53 18.35 36.43
N ILE A 21 21.79 17.92 36.59
CA ILE A 21 22.16 16.50 36.47
C ILE A 21 21.44 15.65 37.53
N GLU A 22 21.29 16.15 38.76
CA GLU A 22 20.56 15.47 39.83
C GLU A 22 19.08 15.28 39.49
N GLU A 23 18.43 16.33 38.98
CA GLU A 23 17.03 16.26 38.54
C GLU A 23 16.87 15.27 37.39
N PHE A 24 17.80 15.24 36.44
CA PHE A 24 17.81 14.27 35.36
C PHE A 24 17.94 12.82 35.86
N LEU A 25 18.83 12.56 36.84
CA LEU A 25 18.98 11.21 37.42
C LEU A 25 17.72 10.78 38.19
N GLU A 26 17.06 11.70 38.90
CA GLU A 26 15.77 11.45 39.54
C GLU A 26 14.64 11.17 38.52
N ILE A 27 14.67 11.81 37.34
CA ILE A 27 13.78 11.47 36.23
C ILE A 27 14.08 10.06 35.73
N CYS A 28 15.35 9.71 35.50
CA CYS A 28 15.76 8.38 35.06
C CYS A 28 15.23 7.27 35.99
N LYS A 29 15.22 7.53 37.30
CA LYS A 29 14.70 6.58 38.30
C LYS A 29 13.21 6.28 38.14
N LYS A 30 12.42 7.25 37.67
CA LYS A 30 10.96 7.14 37.51
C LYS A 30 10.55 6.73 36.10
N ASP A 31 11.27 7.22 35.09
CA ASP A 31 10.95 7.04 33.69
C ASP A 31 12.17 6.57 32.90
N LYS A 32 12.08 5.32 32.41
CA LYS A 32 13.12 4.71 31.58
C LYS A 32 13.24 5.35 30.20
N SER A 33 12.22 6.08 29.75
CA SER A 33 12.26 6.80 28.46
C SER A 33 13.36 7.86 28.43
N ALA A 34 13.76 8.39 29.60
CA ALA A 34 14.75 9.45 29.71
C ALA A 34 16.16 9.06 29.27
N TYR A 35 16.51 7.78 29.38
CA TYR A 35 17.79 7.22 28.96
C TYR A 35 17.63 6.11 27.92
N ALA A 36 16.46 6.05 27.26
CA ALA A 36 16.21 5.09 26.20
C ALA A 36 17.20 5.25 25.05
N SER A 37 17.57 4.16 24.41
CA SER A 37 18.30 4.15 23.14
C SER A 37 17.40 4.57 21.97
N ALA A 38 18.00 4.89 20.82
CA ALA A 38 17.24 5.24 19.62
C ALA A 38 16.27 4.11 19.17
N PRO A 39 16.64 2.82 19.19
CA PRO A 39 15.69 1.74 18.91
C PRO A 39 14.55 1.63 19.93
N GLU A 40 14.83 1.81 21.23
CA GLU A 40 13.80 1.79 22.29
C GLU A 40 12.79 2.93 22.09
N ARG A 41 13.24 4.15 21.75
CA ARG A 41 12.35 5.27 21.42
C ARG A 41 11.47 4.98 20.22
N LEU A 42 12.02 4.38 19.16
CA LEU A 42 11.22 4.01 17.99
C LEU A 42 10.17 2.96 18.34
N LEU A 43 10.50 1.96 19.18
CA LEU A 43 9.50 0.98 19.64
C LEU A 43 8.39 1.65 20.46
N MET A 44 8.74 2.57 21.35
CA MET A 44 7.76 3.36 22.12
C MET A 44 6.83 4.15 21.18
N ALA A 45 7.37 4.77 20.14
CA ALA A 45 6.61 5.55 19.16
C ALA A 45 5.76 4.66 18.22
N ILE A 46 6.25 3.48 17.83
CA ILE A 46 5.51 2.52 17.01
C ILE A 46 4.32 1.96 17.79
N GLY A 47 4.50 1.73 19.08
CA GLY A 47 3.48 1.19 19.97
C GLY A 47 3.27 -0.32 19.85
N GLU A 48 2.25 -0.82 20.55
CA GLU A 48 1.93 -2.24 20.58
C GLU A 48 1.22 -2.70 19.28
N PRO A 49 1.49 -3.92 18.80
CA PRO A 49 0.81 -4.46 17.65
C PRO A 49 -0.62 -4.90 17.98
N GLU A 50 -1.52 -4.71 17.01
CA GLU A 50 -2.78 -5.40 16.94
C GLU A 50 -2.53 -6.84 16.45
N ILE A 51 -2.90 -7.81 17.28
CA ILE A 51 -2.75 -9.23 16.98
C ILE A 51 -3.96 -9.70 16.17
N ILE A 52 -3.75 -9.98 14.88
CA ILE A 52 -4.81 -10.42 13.98
C ILE A 52 -4.76 -11.94 13.85
N ASP A 53 -5.81 -12.60 14.33
CA ASP A 53 -6.06 -14.02 14.06
C ASP A 53 -6.57 -14.17 12.62
N THR A 54 -5.71 -14.67 11.73
CA THR A 54 -6.08 -14.81 10.32
C THR A 54 -7.03 -15.96 10.06
N SER A 55 -7.29 -16.86 11.04
CA SER A 55 -8.23 -17.97 10.87
C SER A 55 -9.69 -17.54 10.80
N THR A 56 -10.03 -16.36 11.35
CA THR A 56 -11.40 -15.83 11.36
C THR A 56 -11.82 -15.25 10.01
N ASP A 57 -10.86 -14.90 9.14
CA ASP A 57 -11.11 -14.34 7.82
C ASP A 57 -10.61 -15.30 6.74
N ALA A 58 -11.52 -15.75 5.86
CA ALA A 58 -11.20 -16.75 4.84
C ALA A 58 -10.14 -16.29 3.81
N ARG A 59 -10.01 -14.99 3.56
CA ARG A 59 -8.99 -14.41 2.67
C ARG A 59 -7.64 -14.39 3.40
N LEU A 60 -7.59 -13.84 4.61
CA LEU A 60 -6.35 -13.78 5.40
C LEU A 60 -5.84 -15.18 5.77
N SER A 61 -6.73 -16.10 6.10
CA SER A 61 -6.44 -17.52 6.36
C SER A 61 -5.62 -18.15 5.24
N ARG A 62 -5.97 -17.88 3.97
CA ARG A 62 -5.27 -18.40 2.80
C ARG A 62 -3.91 -17.72 2.58
N LEU A 63 -3.82 -16.42 2.83
CA LEU A 63 -2.60 -15.64 2.63
C LEU A 63 -1.54 -15.95 3.68
N PHE A 64 -1.95 -16.13 4.94
CA PHE A 64 -1.07 -16.27 6.08
C PHE A 64 -1.08 -17.68 6.69
N SER A 65 -1.76 -18.64 6.06
CA SER A 65 -1.87 -20.03 6.53
C SER A 65 -2.36 -20.14 7.99
N ASN A 66 -3.40 -19.39 8.34
CA ASN A 66 -3.96 -19.29 9.71
C ASN A 66 -2.96 -18.82 10.79
N ARG A 67 -1.84 -18.20 10.40
CA ARG A 67 -0.89 -17.63 11.37
C ARG A 67 -1.47 -16.39 12.01
N VAL A 68 -1.01 -16.12 13.22
CA VAL A 68 -1.26 -14.86 13.90
C VAL A 68 -0.31 -13.81 13.32
N VAL A 69 -0.85 -12.68 12.85
CA VAL A 69 -0.06 -11.60 12.25
C VAL A 69 -0.10 -10.36 13.14
N ALA A 70 1.05 -9.77 13.40
CA ALA A 70 1.17 -8.51 14.12
C ALA A 70 1.01 -7.33 13.16
N ARG A 71 -0.03 -6.51 13.36
CA ARG A 71 -0.23 -5.27 12.61
C ARG A 71 0.04 -4.06 13.50
N TYR A 72 0.92 -3.17 13.05
CA TYR A 72 1.29 -1.98 13.81
C TYR A 72 0.47 -0.77 13.32
N PRO A 73 -0.38 -0.14 14.15
CA PRO A 73 -1.22 1.00 13.76
C PRO A 73 -0.42 2.20 13.22
N ALA A 74 0.80 2.38 13.72
CA ALA A 74 1.73 3.38 13.21
C ALA A 74 1.92 3.26 11.69
N PHE A 75 1.86 2.05 11.12
CA PHE A 75 2.05 1.78 9.69
C PHE A 75 0.75 1.43 8.95
N HIS A 76 -0.43 1.84 9.43
CA HIS A 76 -1.72 1.52 8.78
C HIS A 76 -1.80 1.95 7.31
N ASP A 77 -1.05 3.00 6.95
CA ASP A 77 -0.91 3.61 5.64
C ASP A 77 -0.02 2.85 4.64
N PHE A 78 0.57 1.72 5.06
CA PHE A 78 1.46 0.88 4.27
C PHE A 78 0.76 -0.43 3.92
N TYR A 79 0.38 -0.56 2.65
CA TYR A 79 -0.39 -1.70 2.15
C TYR A 79 0.53 -2.73 1.51
N GLY A 80 0.41 -4.00 1.90
CA GLY A 80 1.20 -5.09 1.33
C GLY A 80 2.65 -5.21 1.85
N MET A 81 2.98 -4.56 2.97
CA MET A 81 4.34 -4.48 3.52
C MET A 81 4.49 -5.10 4.93
N GLU A 82 3.57 -5.99 5.32
CA GLU A 82 3.51 -6.58 6.65
C GLU A 82 4.82 -7.27 7.03
N ASP A 83 5.37 -8.11 6.14
CA ASP A 83 6.63 -8.83 6.37
C ASP A 83 7.82 -7.87 6.54
N ALA A 84 7.88 -6.80 5.76
CA ALA A 84 8.95 -5.81 5.84
C ALA A 84 8.88 -4.99 7.13
N ILE A 85 7.67 -4.59 7.54
CA ILE A 85 7.44 -3.88 8.81
C ILE A 85 7.78 -4.79 9.99
N GLU A 86 7.38 -6.06 9.94
CA GLU A 86 7.70 -7.04 10.98
C GLU A 86 9.22 -7.23 11.13
N GLN A 87 9.97 -7.32 10.03
CA GLN A 87 11.44 -7.39 10.07
C GLN A 87 12.07 -6.12 10.66
N ILE A 88 11.57 -4.93 10.31
CA ILE A 88 12.05 -3.67 10.90
C ILE A 88 11.78 -3.65 12.40
N VAL A 89 10.57 -4.02 12.85
CA VAL A 89 10.25 -4.07 14.28
C VAL A 89 11.08 -5.12 15.00
N SER A 90 11.34 -6.27 14.37
CA SER A 90 12.23 -7.31 14.89
C SER A 90 13.66 -6.78 15.10
N TYR A 91 14.23 -6.12 14.09
CA TYR A 91 15.51 -5.42 14.19
C TYR A 91 15.52 -4.43 15.36
N LEU A 92 14.49 -3.58 15.47
CA LEU A 92 14.38 -2.61 16.57
C LEU A 92 14.30 -3.30 17.95
N LYS A 93 13.55 -4.39 18.07
CA LYS A 93 13.43 -5.18 19.32
C LYS A 93 14.77 -5.78 19.73
N HIS A 94 15.50 -6.40 18.80
CA HIS A 94 16.80 -6.98 19.11
C HIS A 94 17.85 -5.90 19.42
N ALA A 95 17.84 -4.79 18.67
CA ALA A 95 18.72 -3.66 18.93
C ALA A 95 18.44 -3.00 20.29
N ALA A 96 17.16 -2.83 20.67
CA ALA A 96 16.74 -2.33 21.99
C ALA A 96 17.16 -3.24 23.15
N GLN A 97 17.29 -4.55 22.90
CA GLN A 97 17.81 -5.51 23.88
C GLN A 97 19.34 -5.45 24.02
N GLY A 98 20.04 -4.76 23.11
CA GLY A 98 21.49 -4.65 23.07
C GLY A 98 22.17 -5.84 22.40
N LEU A 99 21.47 -6.54 21.50
CA LEU A 99 22.00 -7.65 20.68
C LEU A 99 22.79 -7.11 19.47
N GLU A 100 23.26 -7.99 18.60
CA GLU A 100 24.17 -7.63 17.50
C GLU A 100 23.59 -6.60 16.53
N GLU A 101 22.26 -6.59 16.35
CA GLU A 101 21.55 -5.63 15.50
C GLU A 101 21.80 -4.17 15.90
N CYS A 102 22.13 -3.88 17.17
CA CYS A 102 22.48 -2.52 17.59
C CYS A 102 23.78 -2.00 16.96
N LYS A 103 24.64 -2.91 16.45
CA LYS A 103 25.90 -2.58 15.76
C LYS A 103 25.79 -2.62 14.23
N GLN A 104 24.60 -2.84 13.71
CA GLN A 104 24.35 -2.99 12.28
C GLN A 104 23.57 -1.79 11.73
N VAL A 105 23.84 -1.45 10.48
CA VAL A 105 23.04 -0.49 9.70
C VAL A 105 21.75 -1.18 9.26
N LEU A 106 20.59 -0.60 9.55
CA LEU A 106 19.32 -1.06 8.98
C LEU A 106 19.29 -0.67 7.49
N TYR A 107 19.26 -1.65 6.59
CA TYR A 107 19.32 -1.41 5.17
C TYR A 107 18.05 -1.89 4.45
N LEU A 108 17.33 -0.95 3.84
CA LEU A 108 16.15 -1.25 3.04
C LEU A 108 16.56 -1.49 1.58
N LEU A 109 16.35 -2.72 1.11
CA LEU A 109 16.63 -3.16 -0.26
C LEU A 109 15.34 -3.33 -1.04
N GLY A 110 15.24 -2.76 -2.24
CA GLY A 110 14.00 -2.87 -3.01
C GLY A 110 14.04 -2.09 -4.32
N PRO A 111 13.05 -2.28 -5.19
CA PRO A 111 12.97 -1.53 -6.44
C PRO A 111 12.64 -0.04 -6.23
N VAL A 112 12.83 0.75 -7.29
CA VAL A 112 12.53 2.19 -7.28
C VAL A 112 11.02 2.40 -7.13
N GLY A 113 10.62 3.21 -6.15
CA GLY A 113 9.19 3.39 -5.86
C GLY A 113 8.55 2.23 -5.11
N GLY A 114 9.32 1.30 -4.54
CA GLY A 114 8.82 0.25 -3.65
C GLY A 114 8.45 0.71 -2.24
N GLY A 115 8.49 2.02 -1.94
CA GLY A 115 8.10 2.56 -0.62
C GLY A 115 9.20 2.64 0.44
N LYS A 116 10.47 2.33 0.11
CA LYS A 116 11.62 2.44 1.03
C LYS A 116 11.76 3.82 1.68
N SER A 117 11.76 4.87 0.86
CA SER A 117 11.85 6.26 1.36
C SER A 117 10.61 6.63 2.19
N SER A 118 9.43 6.12 1.85
CA SER A 118 8.22 6.34 2.65
C SER A 118 8.33 5.70 4.04
N ILE A 119 8.92 4.51 4.15
CA ILE A 119 9.23 3.88 5.43
C ILE A 119 10.25 4.72 6.21
N ALA A 120 11.32 5.19 5.55
CA ALA A 120 12.33 6.05 6.17
C ALA A 120 11.74 7.35 6.72
N GLU A 121 10.91 8.04 5.93
CA GLU A 121 10.16 9.23 6.38
C GLU A 121 9.25 8.92 7.56
N LYS A 122 8.57 7.76 7.55
CA LYS A 122 7.72 7.36 8.66
C LYS A 122 8.51 7.09 9.94
N LEU A 123 9.65 6.42 9.86
CA LEU A 123 10.52 6.20 11.02
C LEU A 123 11.08 7.51 11.58
N LYS A 124 11.50 8.45 10.71
CA LYS A 124 11.88 9.79 11.14
C LYS A 124 10.73 10.52 11.83
N TYR A 125 9.52 10.43 11.27
CA TYR A 125 8.33 11.03 11.89
C TYR A 125 8.05 10.45 13.28
N LEU A 126 8.13 9.13 13.44
CA LEU A 126 7.94 8.45 14.72
C LEU A 126 9.03 8.82 15.74
N MET A 127 10.28 8.98 15.30
CA MET A 127 11.38 9.44 16.17
C MET A 127 11.10 10.81 16.81
N GLN A 128 10.37 11.70 16.13
CA GLN A 128 10.00 13.02 16.68
C GLN A 128 8.96 12.95 17.82
N GLN A 129 8.34 11.79 18.07
CA GLN A 129 7.28 11.65 19.08
C GLN A 129 7.82 11.44 20.51
N VAL A 130 9.06 10.97 20.64
CA VAL A 130 9.66 10.66 21.94
C VAL A 130 10.86 11.59 22.16
N PRO A 131 10.92 12.34 23.27
CA PRO A 131 11.99 13.30 23.51
C PRO A 131 13.34 12.61 23.80
N ILE A 132 14.41 13.37 23.65
CA ILE A 132 15.76 13.03 24.10
C ILE A 132 16.20 13.98 25.20
N TYR A 133 17.10 13.50 26.06
CA TYR A 133 17.79 14.30 27.04
C TYR A 133 19.24 14.49 26.60
N SER A 134 19.74 15.70 26.72
CA SER A 134 21.10 16.01 26.27
C SER A 134 21.71 17.14 27.05
N ILE A 135 23.03 17.21 27.06
CA ILE A 135 23.76 18.31 27.68
C ILE A 135 23.42 19.62 26.95
N LYS A 136 23.05 20.65 27.71
CA LYS A 136 22.70 21.97 27.20
C LYS A 136 23.90 22.57 26.46
N GLY A 137 23.68 23.02 25.23
CA GLY A 137 24.71 23.62 24.39
C GLY A 137 25.62 22.61 23.66
N SER A 138 25.47 21.30 23.90
CA SER A 138 26.25 20.30 23.19
C SER A 138 25.92 20.30 21.68
N PRO A 139 26.91 20.43 20.79
CA PRO A 139 26.71 20.45 19.35
C PRO A 139 26.41 19.07 18.74
N VAL A 140 26.72 17.98 19.47
CA VAL A 140 26.49 16.59 19.04
C VAL A 140 25.42 15.88 19.85
N ASN A 141 24.54 16.63 20.53
CA ASN A 141 23.53 16.05 21.41
C ASN A 141 24.09 15.02 22.41
N ASP A 142 25.15 15.35 23.15
CA ASP A 142 25.73 14.48 24.18
C ASP A 142 24.65 14.01 25.17
N HIS A 143 24.57 12.70 25.36
CA HIS A 143 23.70 12.12 26.39
C HIS A 143 24.27 12.48 27.77
N PRO A 144 23.47 12.89 28.78
CA PRO A 144 24.01 13.29 30.08
C PRO A 144 24.80 12.18 30.78
N LEU A 145 24.44 10.92 30.53
CA LEU A 145 25.18 9.76 31.02
C LEU A 145 26.62 9.61 30.47
N ALA A 146 27.01 10.37 29.43
CA ALA A 146 28.38 10.40 28.93
C ALA A 146 29.37 11.07 29.92
N LEU A 147 28.87 11.71 30.98
CA LEU A 147 29.68 12.31 32.04
C LEU A 147 30.20 11.31 33.07
N PHE A 148 29.70 10.07 33.08
CA PHE A 148 30.00 9.04 34.08
C PHE A 148 30.89 7.94 33.50
N ASP A 149 31.83 7.45 34.31
CA ASP A 149 32.73 6.37 33.90
C ASP A 149 32.05 5.00 34.07
N PRO A 150 32.06 4.13 33.05
CA PRO A 150 31.38 2.83 33.13
C PRO A 150 32.01 1.84 34.13
N ASN A 151 33.28 2.00 34.49
CA ASN A 151 33.98 1.15 35.43
C ASN A 151 33.86 1.64 36.86
N GLU A 152 33.81 2.96 37.06
CA GLU A 152 33.76 3.57 38.40
C GLU A 152 32.31 3.82 38.89
N ASP A 153 31.44 4.34 38.02
CA ASP A 153 30.13 4.87 38.43
C ASP A 153 28.95 3.90 38.21
N ALA A 154 29.14 2.87 37.36
CA ALA A 154 28.03 2.03 36.92
C ALA A 154 27.31 1.30 38.06
N GLU A 155 28.04 0.80 39.06
CA GLU A 155 27.45 0.10 40.21
C GLU A 155 26.61 1.05 41.08
N LEU A 156 27.05 2.30 41.22
CA LEU A 156 26.32 3.33 41.98
C LEU A 156 25.05 3.75 41.23
N LEU A 157 25.15 4.01 39.92
CA LEU A 157 24.02 4.38 39.09
C LEU A 157 22.95 3.29 39.01
N GLU A 158 23.35 2.02 38.97
CA GLU A 158 22.42 0.89 39.01
C GLU A 158 21.71 0.79 40.36
N LYS A 159 22.43 0.97 41.47
CA LYS A 159 21.86 0.88 42.83
C LYS A 159 20.93 2.05 43.17
N GLU A 160 21.31 3.28 42.85
CA GLU A 160 20.60 4.48 43.28
C GLU A 160 19.46 4.89 42.33
N TYR A 161 19.68 4.72 41.02
CA TYR A 161 18.79 5.20 39.96
C TYR A 161 18.25 4.08 39.05
N GLY A 162 18.72 2.84 39.19
CA GLY A 162 18.25 1.71 38.38
C GLY A 162 18.78 1.71 36.94
N ILE A 163 19.82 2.50 36.65
CA ILE A 163 20.42 2.62 35.32
C ILE A 163 21.41 1.48 35.13
N LYS A 164 21.10 0.56 34.22
CA LYS A 164 21.96 -0.60 33.96
C LYS A 164 23.28 -0.17 33.27
N PRO A 165 24.41 -0.85 33.53
CA PRO A 165 25.71 -0.53 32.92
C PRO A 165 25.70 -0.48 31.39
N ARG A 166 24.80 -1.25 30.74
CA ARG A 166 24.66 -1.27 29.27
C ARG A 166 24.32 0.09 28.64
N TYR A 167 23.80 1.05 29.41
CA TYR A 167 23.45 2.39 28.95
C TYR A 167 24.61 3.39 29.06
N LEU A 168 25.69 3.03 29.76
CA LEU A 168 26.88 3.85 29.94
C LEU A 168 27.94 3.55 28.86
N LYS A 169 27.52 3.41 27.60
CA LYS A 169 28.46 3.10 26.49
C LYS A 169 29.03 4.34 25.81
N THR A 170 28.49 5.51 26.11
CA THR A 170 28.77 6.75 25.41
C THR A 170 30.11 7.32 25.85
N VAL A 171 30.99 7.61 24.90
CA VAL A 171 32.17 8.43 25.17
C VAL A 171 31.78 9.89 25.33
N MET A 172 32.49 10.63 26.17
CA MET A 172 32.33 12.07 26.28
C MET A 172 32.81 12.75 25.00
N SER A 173 32.02 13.67 24.42
CA SER A 173 32.49 14.42 23.26
C SER A 173 33.68 15.32 23.60
N PRO A 174 34.51 15.70 22.61
CA PRO A 174 35.60 16.66 22.81
C PRO A 174 35.09 18.00 23.37
N TRP A 175 33.91 18.43 22.94
CA TRP A 175 33.25 19.64 23.45
C TRP A 175 32.91 19.50 24.93
N ALA A 176 32.27 18.40 25.33
CA ALA A 176 31.93 18.16 26.74
C ALA A 176 33.18 18.01 27.61
N ALA A 177 34.24 17.36 27.12
CA ALA A 177 35.52 17.22 27.82
C ALA A 177 36.21 18.57 28.07
N LYS A 178 36.16 19.48 27.09
CA LYS A 178 36.64 20.87 27.25
C LYS A 178 35.86 21.60 28.35
N ARG A 179 34.53 21.53 28.31
CA ARG A 179 33.66 22.16 29.34
C ARG A 179 33.87 21.57 30.73
N LEU A 180 34.06 20.26 30.85
CA LEU A 180 34.37 19.61 32.13
C LEU A 180 35.68 20.15 32.73
N SER A 181 36.70 20.36 31.88
CA SER A 181 37.97 20.96 32.30
C SER A 181 37.80 22.41 32.76
N GLU A 182 36.98 23.20 32.04
CA GLU A 182 36.65 24.59 32.41
C GLU A 182 35.84 24.66 33.72
N PHE A 183 35.01 23.66 34.00
CA PHE A 183 34.29 23.51 35.26
C PHE A 183 35.13 22.89 36.38
N ASN A 184 36.44 22.69 36.18
CA ASN A 184 37.35 22.06 37.13
C ASN A 184 36.89 20.65 37.60
N GLY A 185 36.25 19.89 36.70
CA GLY A 185 35.74 18.54 36.98
C GLY A 185 34.38 18.48 37.67
N ASP A 186 33.75 19.63 37.93
CA ASP A 186 32.45 19.68 38.59
C ASP A 186 31.30 19.43 37.61
N ILE A 187 30.81 18.18 37.58
CA ILE A 187 29.70 17.80 36.69
C ILE A 187 28.37 18.49 37.04
N SER A 188 28.21 19.05 38.25
CA SER A 188 26.97 19.71 38.67
C SER A 188 26.71 21.03 37.93
N GLN A 189 27.73 21.60 37.30
CA GLN A 189 27.62 22.80 36.47
C GLN A 189 27.00 22.52 35.09
N PHE A 190 26.98 21.25 34.64
CA PHE A 190 26.25 20.87 33.44
C PHE A 190 24.74 20.97 33.65
N ARG A 191 24.06 21.44 32.61
CA ARG A 191 22.59 21.45 32.53
C ARG A 191 22.14 20.45 31.50
N VAL A 192 20.99 19.82 31.74
CA VAL A 192 20.34 18.89 30.81
C VAL A 192 19.13 19.58 30.21
N VAL A 193 18.98 19.48 28.89
CA VAL A 193 17.77 19.89 28.18
C VAL A 193 17.03 18.67 27.67
N LYS A 194 15.72 18.65 27.91
CA LYS A 194 14.78 17.76 27.23
C LYS A 194 14.34 18.44 25.95
N ARG A 195 14.55 17.78 24.81
CA ARG A 195 14.16 18.29 23.49
C ARG A 195 13.62 17.17 22.61
N TYR A 196 12.72 17.52 21.72
CA TYR A 196 12.18 16.58 20.75
C TYR A 196 13.08 16.49 19.53
N PRO A 197 13.40 15.27 19.02
CA PRO A 197 14.01 15.11 17.72
C PRO A 197 13.21 15.88 16.65
N SER A 198 13.91 16.44 15.68
CA SER A 198 13.30 17.30 14.67
C SER A 198 13.95 17.11 13.31
N ILE A 199 13.14 16.74 12.31
CA ILE A 199 13.58 16.71 10.91
C ILE A 199 13.90 18.12 10.42
N LEU A 200 13.04 19.09 10.78
CA LEU A 200 13.14 20.48 10.30
C LEU A 200 14.40 21.17 10.84
N ASN A 201 14.66 21.03 12.14
CA ASN A 201 15.79 21.68 12.81
C ASN A 201 17.06 20.82 12.82
N GLN A 202 17.02 19.63 12.20
CA GLN A 202 18.12 18.65 12.18
C GLN A 202 18.64 18.29 13.58
N VAL A 203 17.73 18.09 14.53
CA VAL A 203 18.05 17.71 15.91
C VAL A 203 17.80 16.22 16.08
N ALA A 204 18.86 15.45 16.36
CA ALA A 204 18.85 13.99 16.47
C ALA A 204 18.38 13.26 15.20
N ILE A 205 18.02 13.95 14.13
CA ILE A 205 17.61 13.38 12.85
C ILE A 205 18.38 14.08 11.76
N ALA A 206 19.11 13.32 10.96
CA ALA A 206 19.84 13.85 9.82
C ALA A 206 19.62 12.97 8.58
N LYS A 207 19.70 13.59 7.41
CA LYS A 207 19.64 12.93 6.11
C LYS A 207 20.90 13.30 5.33
N THR A 208 21.56 12.29 4.77
CA THR A 208 22.69 12.47 3.87
C THR A 208 22.44 11.72 2.57
N GLU A 209 23.03 12.23 1.50
CA GLU A 209 22.99 11.65 0.16
C GLU A 209 24.42 11.61 -0.38
N PRO A 210 24.74 10.68 -1.31
CA PRO A 210 26.04 10.64 -1.95
C PRO A 210 26.26 11.91 -2.77
N GLY A 211 27.41 12.57 -2.56
CA GLY A 211 27.89 13.62 -3.45
C GLY A 211 28.52 13.05 -4.72
N ASP A 212 28.98 13.93 -5.62
CA ASP A 212 29.76 13.49 -6.79
C ASP A 212 31.01 12.71 -6.36
N GLU A 213 31.34 11.59 -7.04
CA GLU A 213 32.49 10.73 -6.70
C GLU A 213 33.81 11.50 -6.55
N ASN A 214 33.97 12.61 -7.29
CA ASN A 214 35.17 13.45 -7.27
C ASN A 214 35.21 14.49 -6.14
N ASN A 215 34.05 14.84 -5.57
CA ASN A 215 33.90 15.93 -4.59
C ASN A 215 33.25 15.46 -3.27
N GLN A 216 32.99 14.16 -3.10
CA GLN A 216 32.38 13.66 -1.89
C GLN A 216 33.38 13.69 -0.73
N ASP A 217 33.23 14.71 0.10
CA ASP A 217 34.01 14.91 1.30
C ASP A 217 33.35 14.16 2.48
N ILE A 218 34.19 13.47 3.27
CA ILE A 218 33.79 12.76 4.50
C ILE A 218 33.18 13.76 5.50
N SER A 219 33.48 15.06 5.36
CA SER A 219 32.92 16.12 6.20
C SER A 219 31.39 16.18 6.23
N ALA A 220 30.69 15.71 5.19
CA ALA A 220 29.23 15.60 5.18
C ALA A 220 28.71 14.64 6.26
N LEU A 221 29.50 13.63 6.63
CA LEU A 221 29.18 12.67 7.69
C LEU A 221 29.69 13.11 9.05
N VAL A 222 30.96 13.52 9.12
CA VAL A 222 31.66 13.68 10.41
C VAL A 222 31.83 15.14 10.86
N GLY A 223 31.61 16.12 9.98
CA GLY A 223 31.89 17.53 10.23
C GLY A 223 33.25 17.99 9.70
N LYS A 224 33.59 19.26 9.91
CA LYS A 224 34.88 19.84 9.48
C LYS A 224 35.33 20.96 10.40
N VAL A 225 36.60 21.36 10.32
CA VAL A 225 37.09 22.56 11.01
C VAL A 225 36.51 23.82 10.35
N ASP A 226 36.02 24.76 11.17
CA ASP A 226 35.58 26.07 10.71
C ASP A 226 36.78 27.03 10.61
N ILE A 227 37.15 27.37 9.39
CA ILE A 227 38.27 28.28 9.09
C ILE A 227 38.10 29.64 9.80
N ARG A 228 36.86 30.09 10.04
CA ARG A 228 36.59 31.37 10.71
C ARG A 228 36.93 31.32 12.21
N GLN A 229 36.83 30.15 12.83
CA GLN A 229 37.13 29.96 14.24
C GLN A 229 38.63 29.80 14.49
N LEU A 230 39.43 29.52 13.45
CA LEU A 230 40.89 29.38 13.56
C LEU A 230 41.63 30.67 13.94
N GLU A 231 40.98 31.83 13.81
CA GLU A 231 41.51 33.09 14.35
C GLU A 231 41.49 33.11 15.89
N HIS A 232 40.57 32.37 16.51
CA HIS A 232 40.31 32.39 17.95
C HIS A 232 40.79 31.11 18.66
N PHE A 233 40.79 29.98 17.95
CA PHE A 233 41.01 28.65 18.50
C PHE A 233 42.01 27.85 17.65
N ALA A 234 42.69 26.88 18.27
CA ALA A 234 43.56 25.97 17.55
C ALA A 234 42.76 25.01 16.65
N GLN A 235 43.41 24.46 15.61
CA GLN A 235 42.75 23.55 14.66
C GLN A 235 42.14 22.29 15.31
N ASN A 236 42.78 21.80 16.38
CA ASN A 236 42.31 20.65 17.15
C ASN A 236 41.38 21.03 18.31
N ASP A 237 41.03 22.31 18.46
CA ASP A 237 40.12 22.77 19.51
C ASP A 237 38.68 22.39 19.16
N PRO A 238 37.92 21.76 20.09
CA PRO A 238 36.52 21.42 19.88
C PRO A 238 35.62 22.60 19.49
N ASP A 239 35.94 23.83 19.91
CA ASP A 239 35.16 25.04 19.57
C ASP A 239 35.49 25.57 18.16
N ALA A 240 36.60 25.15 17.56
CA ALA A 240 36.92 25.41 16.16
C ALA A 240 36.22 24.45 15.19
N TYR A 241 35.55 23.42 15.69
CA TYR A 241 34.97 22.36 14.89
C TYR A 241 33.51 22.68 14.51
N ALA A 242 33.20 22.62 13.22
CA ALA A 242 31.83 22.65 12.72
C ALA A 242 31.23 21.24 12.74
N TYR A 243 30.40 20.99 13.76
CA TYR A 243 29.65 19.74 13.97
C TYR A 243 28.44 19.60 13.02
N SER A 244 28.57 20.00 11.75
CA SER A 244 27.51 19.95 10.75
C SER A 244 27.35 18.58 10.08
N GLY A 245 28.15 17.58 10.48
CA GLY A 245 28.10 16.24 9.91
C GLY A 245 26.82 15.50 10.28
N ALA A 246 26.33 14.64 9.38
CA ALA A 246 25.11 13.87 9.62
C ALA A 246 25.18 12.99 10.88
N LEU A 247 26.35 12.41 11.21
CA LEU A 247 26.53 11.63 12.45
C LEU A 247 26.49 12.53 13.70
N CYS A 248 27.01 13.76 13.61
CA CYS A 248 26.94 14.74 14.71
C CYS A 248 25.49 15.09 15.03
N LEU A 249 24.73 15.44 13.98
CA LEU A 249 23.36 15.91 14.09
C LEU A 249 22.39 14.80 14.49
N ALA A 250 22.62 13.57 14.03
CA ALA A 250 21.76 12.41 14.28
C ALA A 250 22.09 11.63 15.56
N ASN A 251 23.08 12.06 16.34
CA ASN A 251 23.39 11.40 17.61
C ASN A 251 22.14 11.36 18.52
N GLN A 252 21.95 10.22 19.21
CA GLN A 252 20.74 9.85 19.94
C GLN A 252 19.45 9.68 19.10
N GLY A 253 19.48 9.76 17.77
CA GLY A 253 18.27 9.55 16.98
C GLY A 253 18.50 8.72 15.73
N LEU A 254 18.18 9.27 14.55
CA LEU A 254 18.13 8.52 13.30
C LEU A 254 18.88 9.25 12.19
N MET A 255 19.89 8.58 11.63
CA MET A 255 20.62 9.03 10.46
C MET A 255 20.12 8.27 9.23
N GLU A 256 19.60 8.96 8.22
CA GLU A 256 19.24 8.37 6.93
C GLU A 256 20.36 8.58 5.91
N PHE A 257 20.86 7.49 5.30
CA PHE A 257 21.78 7.53 4.17
C PHE A 257 21.07 7.00 2.90
N VAL A 258 20.65 7.92 2.03
CA VAL A 258 20.03 7.60 0.75
C VAL A 258 21.08 7.08 -0.22
N GLU A 259 20.80 5.97 -0.92
CA GLU A 259 21.67 5.41 -1.97
C GLU A 259 23.13 5.23 -1.50
N MET A 260 23.31 4.77 -0.25
CA MET A 260 24.60 4.65 0.44
C MET A 260 25.70 4.00 -0.40
N PHE A 261 25.36 2.99 -1.21
CA PHE A 261 26.32 2.24 -2.01
C PHE A 261 26.83 2.94 -3.28
N LYS A 262 26.32 4.14 -3.60
CA LYS A 262 26.97 5.03 -4.56
C LYS A 262 28.18 5.76 -3.97
N ALA A 263 28.25 5.87 -2.65
CA ALA A 263 29.37 6.54 -2.00
C ALA A 263 30.64 5.66 -2.04
N PRO A 264 31.83 6.26 -2.18
CA PRO A 264 33.09 5.53 -2.07
C PRO A 264 33.23 4.85 -0.71
N ILE A 265 33.82 3.64 -0.66
CA ILE A 265 33.96 2.87 0.58
C ILE A 265 34.65 3.64 1.72
N LYS A 266 35.58 4.55 1.38
CA LYS A 266 36.26 5.41 2.37
C LYS A 266 35.30 6.28 3.17
N VAL A 267 34.24 6.76 2.52
CA VAL A 267 33.19 7.57 3.13
C VAL A 267 32.32 6.72 4.06
N LEU A 268 32.24 5.41 3.85
CA LEU A 268 31.43 4.51 4.66
C LEU A 268 32.14 4.06 5.96
N HIS A 269 33.46 4.17 6.06
CA HIS A 269 34.21 3.72 7.24
C HIS A 269 33.76 4.36 8.56
N PRO A 270 33.55 5.69 8.65
CA PRO A 270 33.04 6.31 9.87
C PRO A 270 31.71 5.73 10.36
N LEU A 271 30.82 5.29 9.45
CA LEU A 271 29.55 4.66 9.82
C LEU A 271 29.77 3.35 10.56
N LEU A 272 30.77 2.57 10.12
CA LEU A 272 31.07 1.27 10.72
C LEU A 272 31.70 1.44 12.11
N THR A 273 32.60 2.41 12.26
CA THR A 273 33.15 2.75 13.57
C THR A 273 32.04 3.24 14.50
N ALA A 274 31.15 4.11 14.00
CA ALA A 274 30.01 4.62 14.75
C ALA A 274 29.08 3.51 15.26
N THR A 275 28.73 2.52 14.43
CA THR A 275 27.86 1.43 14.88
C THR A 275 28.58 0.42 15.78
N GLN A 276 29.89 0.20 15.60
CA GLN A 276 30.63 -0.79 16.39
C GLN A 276 31.11 -0.28 17.75
N GLU A 277 31.72 0.91 17.75
CA GLU A 277 32.40 1.48 18.91
C GLU A 277 31.54 2.52 19.65
N GLY A 278 30.40 2.91 19.09
CA GLY A 278 29.56 3.98 19.63
C GLY A 278 30.23 5.36 19.52
N ASN A 279 31.25 5.48 18.66
CA ASN A 279 31.97 6.71 18.40
C ASN A 279 32.57 6.69 16.98
N TYR A 280 33.02 7.85 16.50
CA TYR A 280 33.74 7.96 15.23
C TYR A 280 34.74 9.11 15.28
N ASN A 281 35.76 9.05 14.44
CA ASN A 281 36.74 10.12 14.34
C ASN A 281 36.24 11.24 13.43
N GLY A 282 36.37 12.48 13.89
CA GLY A 282 36.16 13.66 13.05
C GLY A 282 37.31 13.86 12.06
N THR A 283 37.18 14.90 11.23
CA THR A 283 38.27 15.36 10.36
C THR A 283 39.38 16.05 11.16
N GLU A 284 40.61 16.02 10.66
CA GLU A 284 41.72 16.89 11.10
C GLU A 284 42.12 16.77 12.59
N GLY A 285 42.09 15.55 13.14
CA GLY A 285 42.76 15.23 14.41
C GLY A 285 41.99 15.58 15.69
N ILE A 286 40.70 15.91 15.58
CA ILE A 286 39.81 15.98 16.75
C ILE A 286 39.62 14.58 17.36
N SER A 287 39.45 14.51 18.69
CA SER A 287 39.19 13.25 19.39
C SER A 287 37.86 12.62 18.98
N ALA A 288 37.66 11.35 19.34
CA ALA A 288 36.47 10.58 18.97
C ALA A 288 35.17 11.28 19.41
N LEU A 289 34.21 11.36 18.49
CA LEU A 289 32.88 11.92 18.69
C LEU A 289 31.89 10.80 19.01
N PRO A 290 31.02 10.95 20.02
CA PRO A 290 30.05 9.91 20.36
C PRO A 290 28.96 9.75 19.31
N PHE A 291 28.48 8.51 19.15
CA PHE A 291 27.31 8.19 18.35
C PHE A 291 26.50 7.03 18.97
N ASN A 292 25.35 7.38 19.52
CA ASN A 292 24.33 6.46 20.06
C ASN A 292 23.04 6.49 19.23
N GLY A 293 23.13 6.89 17.97
CA GLY A 293 22.01 6.89 17.03
C GLY A 293 21.84 5.55 16.30
N MET A 294 20.77 5.46 15.53
CA MET A 294 20.55 4.38 14.57
C MET A 294 20.87 4.88 13.16
N ILE A 295 21.47 4.03 12.33
CA ILE A 295 21.74 4.32 10.92
C ILE A 295 20.76 3.52 10.06
N LEU A 296 20.03 4.23 9.20
CA LEU A 296 19.12 3.70 8.21
C LEU A 296 19.66 4.01 6.82
N ALA A 297 19.91 2.99 6.02
CA ALA A 297 20.31 3.13 4.64
C ALA A 297 19.28 2.52 3.69
N HIS A 298 19.21 2.98 2.46
CA HIS A 298 18.42 2.32 1.42
C HIS A 298 19.04 2.52 0.05
N SER A 299 18.89 1.53 -0.83
CA SER A 299 19.41 1.58 -2.20
C SER A 299 18.62 0.64 -3.12
N ASN A 300 18.93 0.67 -4.42
CA ASN A 300 18.31 -0.25 -5.39
C ASN A 300 19.07 -1.58 -5.52
N GLU A 301 18.43 -2.55 -6.18
CA GLU A 301 19.01 -3.90 -6.37
C GLU A 301 20.32 -3.87 -7.17
N SER A 302 20.40 -3.06 -8.23
CA SER A 302 21.62 -2.97 -9.06
C SER A 302 22.84 -2.48 -8.30
N GLU A 303 22.66 -1.49 -7.43
CA GLU A 303 23.72 -0.96 -6.55
C GLU A 303 24.16 -2.01 -5.56
N TRP A 304 23.19 -2.69 -4.92
CA TRP A 304 23.46 -3.77 -3.99
C TRP A 304 24.26 -4.91 -4.62
N GLN A 305 23.86 -5.37 -5.81
CA GLN A 305 24.57 -6.44 -6.51
C GLN A 305 26.00 -6.03 -6.89
N THR A 306 26.18 -4.80 -7.40
CA THR A 306 27.50 -4.24 -7.70
C THR A 306 28.36 -4.19 -6.43
N PHE A 307 27.80 -3.71 -5.32
CA PHE A 307 28.50 -3.59 -4.05
C PHE A 307 28.87 -4.95 -3.46
N LYS A 308 27.95 -5.92 -3.47
CA LYS A 308 28.14 -7.27 -2.95
C LYS A 308 29.17 -8.08 -3.75
N ASN A 309 29.22 -7.89 -5.07
CA ASN A 309 30.16 -8.60 -5.93
C ASN A 309 31.61 -8.12 -5.77
N ASN A 310 31.83 -6.98 -5.13
CA ASN A 310 33.16 -6.44 -4.88
C ASN A 310 33.74 -7.02 -3.56
N LYS A 311 34.78 -7.85 -3.67
CA LYS A 311 35.43 -8.51 -2.51
C LYS A 311 36.01 -7.52 -1.48
N ASN A 312 36.36 -6.30 -1.89
CA ASN A 312 36.86 -5.29 -0.95
C ASN A 312 35.77 -4.83 0.06
N ASN A 313 34.50 -5.12 -0.23
CA ASN A 313 33.36 -4.69 0.55
C ASN A 313 32.84 -5.79 1.51
N GLU A 314 33.47 -6.97 1.54
CA GLU A 314 32.99 -8.14 2.29
C GLU A 314 32.81 -7.84 3.79
N ALA A 315 33.75 -7.12 4.40
CA ALA A 315 33.67 -6.70 5.79
C ALA A 315 32.50 -5.73 6.10
N PHE A 316 31.91 -5.10 5.08
CA PHE A 316 30.73 -4.25 5.23
C PHE A 316 29.45 -5.08 5.28
N LEU A 317 29.39 -6.23 4.59
CA LEU A 317 28.17 -7.03 4.46
C LEU A 317 27.68 -7.57 5.81
N ASP A 318 28.59 -7.98 6.69
CA ASP A 318 28.26 -8.47 8.03
C ASP A 318 27.72 -7.37 8.96
N ARG A 319 27.93 -6.10 8.60
CA ARG A 319 27.54 -4.91 9.38
C ARG A 319 26.21 -4.32 8.93
N VAL A 320 25.47 -5.02 8.07
CA VAL A 320 24.23 -4.56 7.48
C VAL A 320 23.10 -5.55 7.76
N TYR A 321 22.01 -5.06 8.34
CA TYR A 321 20.77 -5.81 8.48
C TYR A 321 19.85 -5.51 7.29
N ILE A 322 19.67 -6.48 6.40
CA ILE A 322 18.92 -6.30 5.15
C ILE A 322 17.44 -6.57 5.37
N VAL A 323 16.60 -5.58 5.09
CA VAL A 323 15.14 -5.74 4.96
C VAL A 323 14.75 -5.55 3.51
N LYS A 324 14.16 -6.58 2.90
CA LYS A 324 13.63 -6.49 1.54
C LYS A 324 12.26 -5.81 1.54
N VAL A 325 12.09 -4.83 0.65
CA VAL A 325 10.86 -4.06 0.44
C VAL A 325 10.43 -4.24 -1.02
N PRO A 326 9.79 -5.39 -1.36
CA PRO A 326 9.30 -5.64 -2.71
C PRO A 326 8.07 -4.76 -3.03
N TYR A 327 7.70 -4.68 -4.31
CA TYR A 327 6.42 -4.12 -4.68
C TYR A 327 5.25 -4.96 -4.14
N CYS A 328 4.11 -4.30 -3.92
CA CYS A 328 2.88 -5.01 -3.56
C CYS A 328 2.45 -5.94 -4.70
N LEU A 329 2.14 -7.19 -4.31
CA LEU A 329 1.71 -8.25 -5.22
C LEU A 329 0.22 -8.59 -5.08
N ARG A 330 -0.50 -7.90 -4.19
CA ARG A 330 -1.91 -8.12 -3.90
C ARG A 330 -2.74 -7.02 -4.54
N VAL A 331 -3.65 -7.39 -5.43
CA VAL A 331 -4.46 -6.45 -6.21
C VAL A 331 -5.26 -5.54 -5.29
N SER A 332 -5.93 -6.09 -4.27
CA SER A 332 -6.75 -5.29 -3.36
C SER A 332 -5.93 -4.29 -2.53
N GLU A 333 -4.68 -4.64 -2.19
CA GLU A 333 -3.80 -3.73 -1.46
C GLU A 333 -3.20 -2.65 -2.38
N GLU A 334 -2.88 -2.98 -3.63
CA GLU A 334 -2.44 -2.00 -4.65
C GLU A 334 -3.55 -0.98 -4.96
N VAL A 335 -4.83 -1.39 -5.00
CA VAL A 335 -5.95 -0.46 -5.14
C VAL A 335 -5.99 0.56 -3.99
N LYS A 336 -5.71 0.15 -2.75
CA LYS A 336 -5.65 1.08 -1.60
C LYS A 336 -4.49 2.06 -1.73
N ILE A 337 -3.36 1.64 -2.30
CA ILE A 337 -2.25 2.56 -2.61
C ILE A 337 -2.73 3.64 -3.58
N TYR A 338 -3.48 3.27 -4.63
CA TYR A 338 -4.02 4.25 -5.57
C TYR A 338 -5.07 5.17 -4.95
N ASN A 339 -5.98 4.65 -4.12
CA ASN A 339 -6.95 5.47 -3.40
C ASN A 339 -6.25 6.52 -2.52
N LYS A 340 -5.26 6.10 -1.73
CA LYS A 340 -4.44 7.00 -0.91
C LYS A 340 -3.73 8.08 -1.75
N LEU A 341 -3.23 7.74 -2.93
CA LEU A 341 -2.60 8.71 -3.83
C LEU A 341 -3.63 9.71 -4.39
N LEU A 342 -4.84 9.24 -4.73
CA LEU A 342 -5.91 10.09 -5.23
C LEU A 342 -6.45 11.03 -4.16
N GLU A 343 -6.61 10.56 -2.92
CA GLU A 343 -7.00 11.37 -1.74
C GLU A 343 -6.09 12.58 -1.52
N ASN A 344 -4.81 12.45 -1.86
CA ASN A 344 -3.83 13.53 -1.74
C ASN A 344 -3.70 14.38 -3.02
N SER A 345 -4.67 14.30 -3.94
CA SER A 345 -4.63 14.98 -5.23
C SER A 345 -5.96 15.68 -5.55
N GLU A 346 -5.94 16.65 -6.48
CA GLU A 346 -7.16 17.29 -7.01
C GLU A 346 -8.08 16.30 -7.77
N LEU A 347 -7.59 15.09 -8.06
CA LEU A 347 -8.37 14.04 -8.72
C LEU A 347 -9.25 13.25 -7.74
N HIS A 348 -9.20 13.53 -6.43
CA HIS A 348 -10.02 12.84 -5.43
C HIS A 348 -11.52 12.91 -5.75
N ASP A 349 -12.00 14.09 -6.15
CA ASP A 349 -13.43 14.33 -6.45
C ASP A 349 -13.78 14.03 -7.91
N ALA A 350 -12.79 13.69 -8.74
CA ALA A 350 -12.99 13.42 -10.16
C ALA A 350 -13.69 12.06 -10.36
N PRO A 351 -14.71 11.96 -11.24
CA PRO A 351 -15.40 10.70 -11.48
C PRO A 351 -14.46 9.59 -11.96
N CYS A 352 -14.45 8.47 -11.24
CA CYS A 352 -13.66 7.29 -11.56
C CYS A 352 -14.59 6.09 -11.76
N ALA A 353 -14.69 5.63 -13.01
CA ALA A 353 -15.57 4.53 -13.34
C ALA A 353 -15.19 3.24 -12.58
N PRO A 354 -16.18 2.46 -12.11
CA PRO A 354 -15.95 1.19 -11.46
C PRO A 354 -15.04 0.26 -12.28
N GLY A 355 -14.08 -0.33 -11.58
CA GLY A 355 -13.10 -1.26 -12.17
C GLY A 355 -11.83 -0.59 -12.68
N THR A 356 -11.75 0.73 -12.89
CA THR A 356 -10.53 1.38 -13.41
C THR A 356 -9.31 1.15 -12.53
N LEU A 357 -9.40 1.43 -11.24
CA LEU A 357 -8.28 1.22 -10.30
C LEU A 357 -7.93 -0.25 -10.17
N LYS A 358 -8.94 -1.14 -10.15
CA LYS A 358 -8.74 -2.59 -10.08
C LYS A 358 -8.01 -3.11 -11.32
N THR A 359 -8.38 -2.68 -12.51
CA THR A 359 -7.73 -3.07 -13.77
C THR A 359 -6.28 -2.59 -13.81
N LEU A 360 -6.01 -1.34 -13.40
CA LEU A 360 -4.63 -0.85 -13.30
C LEU A 360 -3.83 -1.65 -12.27
N ALA A 361 -4.41 -1.94 -11.11
CA ALA A 361 -3.79 -2.75 -10.07
C ALA A 361 -3.42 -4.14 -10.61
N GLN A 362 -4.37 -4.84 -11.23
CA GLN A 362 -4.14 -6.14 -11.86
C GLN A 362 -3.00 -6.10 -12.88
N PHE A 363 -2.99 -5.11 -13.78
CA PHE A 363 -1.91 -4.95 -14.76
C PHE A 363 -0.54 -4.79 -14.09
N THR A 364 -0.45 -3.89 -13.11
CA THR A 364 0.80 -3.63 -12.40
C THR A 364 1.27 -4.82 -11.56
N THR A 365 0.37 -5.53 -10.89
CA THR A 365 0.71 -6.72 -10.11
C THR A 365 1.18 -7.86 -11.01
N LEU A 366 0.55 -8.08 -12.18
CA LEU A 366 0.99 -9.07 -13.16
C LEU A 366 2.42 -8.79 -13.63
N SER A 367 2.75 -7.52 -13.88
CA SER A 367 4.09 -7.13 -14.31
C SER A 367 5.20 -7.45 -13.29
N ARG A 368 4.85 -7.64 -12.01
CA ARG A 368 5.76 -7.85 -10.88
C ARG A 368 5.90 -9.32 -10.47
N MET A 369 5.00 -10.18 -10.97
CA MET A 369 4.98 -11.61 -10.64
C MET A 369 5.91 -12.39 -11.56
N LYS A 370 6.60 -13.39 -11.01
CA LYS A 370 7.33 -14.37 -11.81
C LYS A 370 6.36 -15.37 -12.42
N GLU A 371 6.60 -15.73 -13.69
CA GLU A 371 5.78 -16.69 -14.41
C GLU A 371 5.84 -18.08 -13.76
N PRO A 372 4.70 -18.70 -13.44
CA PRO A 372 4.66 -20.06 -12.93
C PRO A 372 4.72 -21.09 -14.07
N GLU A 373 5.40 -22.22 -13.85
CA GLU A 373 5.60 -23.26 -14.88
C GLU A 373 4.31 -24.00 -15.28
N ASN A 374 3.42 -24.27 -14.30
CA ASN A 374 2.34 -25.25 -14.45
C ASN A 374 0.92 -24.65 -14.44
N SER A 375 0.79 -23.32 -14.34
CA SER A 375 -0.51 -22.63 -14.21
C SER A 375 -0.48 -21.28 -14.92
N SER A 376 -1.64 -20.63 -15.12
CA SER A 376 -1.64 -19.27 -15.65
C SER A 376 -1.11 -18.26 -14.61
N ILE A 377 -0.38 -17.23 -15.07
CA ILE A 377 0.04 -16.10 -14.22
C ILE A 377 -1.18 -15.35 -13.65
N TYR A 378 -2.29 -15.36 -14.38
CA TYR A 378 -3.54 -14.75 -13.94
C TYR A 378 -4.15 -15.48 -12.74
N SER A 379 -4.11 -16.82 -12.74
CA SER A 379 -4.54 -17.64 -11.61
C SER A 379 -3.65 -17.37 -10.38
N LYS A 380 -2.33 -17.28 -10.57
CA LYS A 380 -1.39 -16.92 -9.50
C LYS A 380 -1.73 -15.55 -8.88
N MET A 381 -2.03 -14.54 -9.70
CA MET A 381 -2.42 -13.21 -9.21
C MET A 381 -3.66 -13.25 -8.32
N ARG A 382 -4.69 -14.01 -8.71
CA ARG A 382 -5.92 -14.15 -7.92
C ARG A 382 -5.68 -14.90 -6.61
N VAL A 383 -4.84 -15.93 -6.62
CA VAL A 383 -4.43 -16.64 -5.39
C VAL A 383 -3.67 -15.70 -4.45
N TYR A 384 -2.82 -14.83 -4.99
CA TYR A 384 -2.10 -13.83 -4.19
C TYR A 384 -3.03 -12.79 -3.58
N ASP A 385 -4.18 -12.51 -4.19
CA ASP A 385 -5.21 -11.67 -3.57
C ASP A 385 -6.14 -12.44 -2.60
N GLY A 386 -5.89 -13.74 -2.38
CA GLY A 386 -6.59 -14.60 -1.43
C GLY A 386 -7.86 -15.26 -1.99
N GLU A 387 -8.05 -15.26 -3.30
CA GLU A 387 -9.16 -15.96 -3.95
C GLU A 387 -8.96 -17.48 -3.96
N SER A 388 -10.06 -18.25 -3.87
CA SER A 388 -10.03 -19.69 -4.03
C SER A 388 -10.36 -20.07 -5.47
N LEU A 389 -9.44 -20.76 -6.14
CA LEU A 389 -9.58 -21.17 -7.54
C LEU A 389 -9.87 -22.65 -7.74
N LYS A 390 -10.18 -23.40 -6.67
CA LYS A 390 -10.38 -24.86 -6.75
C LYS A 390 -11.46 -25.26 -7.77
N ASP A 391 -12.51 -24.46 -7.90
CA ASP A 391 -13.63 -24.74 -8.80
C ASP A 391 -13.43 -24.18 -10.22
N THR A 392 -12.59 -23.15 -10.37
CA THR A 392 -12.38 -22.45 -11.66
C THR A 392 -11.12 -22.88 -12.39
N ASP A 393 -10.05 -23.22 -11.67
CA ASP A 393 -8.78 -23.64 -12.25
C ASP A 393 -8.12 -24.73 -11.36
N PRO A 394 -8.29 -26.01 -11.70
CA PRO A 394 -7.70 -27.12 -10.95
C PRO A 394 -6.16 -27.14 -10.96
N LYS A 395 -5.51 -26.42 -11.88
CA LYS A 395 -4.04 -26.34 -11.95
C LYS A 395 -3.47 -25.27 -11.03
N ALA A 396 -4.30 -24.40 -10.46
CA ALA A 396 -3.86 -23.37 -9.53
C ALA A 396 -3.25 -23.99 -8.26
N LYS A 397 -2.11 -23.45 -7.84
CA LYS A 397 -1.39 -23.86 -6.63
C LYS A 397 -1.79 -23.01 -5.42
N SER A 398 -1.42 -23.45 -4.23
CA SER A 398 -1.58 -22.68 -3.01
C SER A 398 -0.65 -21.46 -2.98
N TYR A 399 -0.97 -20.48 -2.12
CA TYR A 399 -0.15 -19.27 -1.96
C TYR A 399 1.30 -19.61 -1.58
N GLN A 400 1.51 -20.53 -0.64
CA GLN A 400 2.83 -20.93 -0.17
C GLN A 400 3.65 -21.59 -1.29
N GLU A 401 3.07 -22.53 -2.03
CA GLU A 401 3.77 -23.18 -3.15
C GLU A 401 4.23 -22.17 -4.20
N TYR A 402 3.38 -21.20 -4.56
CA TYR A 402 3.76 -20.16 -5.51
C TYR A 402 4.89 -19.27 -5.01
N ARG A 403 4.91 -18.94 -3.71
CA ARG A 403 5.99 -18.18 -3.08
C ARG A 403 7.30 -18.97 -3.08
N ASP A 404 7.24 -20.25 -2.75
CA ASP A 404 8.40 -21.14 -2.73
C ASP A 404 9.01 -21.27 -4.14
N TYR A 405 8.20 -21.42 -5.18
CA TYR A 405 8.67 -21.46 -6.57
C TYR A 405 9.24 -20.13 -7.08
N ALA A 406 8.63 -19.00 -6.71
CA ALA A 406 9.09 -17.69 -7.16
C ALA A 406 10.39 -17.24 -6.46
N GLY A 407 10.62 -17.72 -5.24
CA GLY A 407 11.79 -17.42 -4.43
C GLY A 407 11.79 -15.99 -3.87
N VAL A 408 12.92 -15.63 -3.27
CA VAL A 408 13.07 -14.42 -2.44
C VAL A 408 13.10 -13.08 -3.19
N ASP A 409 13.09 -13.11 -4.52
CA ASP A 409 13.18 -11.91 -5.37
C ASP A 409 11.86 -11.60 -6.10
N GLU A 410 10.78 -12.29 -5.72
CA GLU A 410 9.46 -11.99 -6.27
C GLU A 410 8.99 -10.60 -5.86
N GLY A 411 8.50 -9.80 -6.82
CA GLY A 411 8.10 -8.41 -6.60
C GLY A 411 9.27 -7.41 -6.55
N MET A 412 10.52 -7.84 -6.78
CA MET A 412 11.68 -6.95 -6.87
C MET A 412 11.86 -6.33 -8.27
N THR A 413 11.09 -6.78 -9.26
CA THR A 413 11.08 -6.28 -10.64
C THR A 413 9.66 -5.97 -11.11
N GLY A 414 9.52 -5.30 -12.26
CA GLY A 414 8.22 -4.93 -12.83
C GLY A 414 7.92 -3.44 -12.73
N LEU A 415 6.66 -3.08 -12.97
CA LEU A 415 6.23 -1.68 -13.06
C LEU A 415 6.11 -1.04 -11.67
N SER A 416 6.73 0.12 -11.50
CA SER A 416 6.70 0.89 -10.25
C SER A 416 5.33 1.52 -9.99
N THR A 417 5.04 1.83 -8.72
CA THR A 417 3.86 2.64 -8.35
C THR A 417 3.89 4.03 -9.01
N ARG A 418 5.09 4.59 -9.26
CA ARG A 418 5.25 5.86 -9.99
C ARG A 418 4.81 5.74 -11.46
N PHE A 419 5.09 4.62 -12.11
CA PHE A 419 4.58 4.34 -13.46
C PHE A 419 3.05 4.30 -13.45
N ALA A 420 2.46 3.55 -12.52
CA ALA A 420 1.00 3.45 -12.38
C ALA A 420 0.33 4.81 -12.17
N PHE A 421 0.91 5.66 -11.33
CA PHE A 421 0.39 7.00 -11.07
C PHE A 421 0.46 7.92 -12.31
N LYS A 422 1.53 7.83 -13.10
CA LYS A 422 1.62 8.55 -14.39
C LYS A 422 0.54 8.09 -15.37
N ILE A 423 0.27 6.79 -15.42
CA ILE A 423 -0.82 6.24 -16.23
C ILE A 423 -2.15 6.81 -15.75
N LEU A 424 -2.43 6.72 -14.45
CA LEU A 424 -3.67 7.18 -13.86
C LEU A 424 -3.91 8.67 -14.15
N SER A 425 -2.90 9.52 -13.93
CA SER A 425 -2.96 10.95 -14.25
C SER A 425 -3.31 11.21 -15.73
N ARG A 426 -2.73 10.45 -16.66
CA ARG A 426 -3.04 10.57 -18.10
C ARG A 426 -4.43 10.09 -18.44
N VAL A 427 -4.93 9.06 -17.75
CA VAL A 427 -6.29 8.53 -17.96
C VAL A 427 -7.34 9.53 -17.49
N PHE A 428 -7.15 10.14 -16.31
CA PHE A 428 -8.04 11.20 -15.82
C PHE A 428 -8.07 12.43 -16.75
N ASN A 429 -6.93 12.76 -17.36
CA ASN A 429 -6.79 13.91 -18.27
C ASN A 429 -6.84 13.51 -19.76
N PHE A 430 -7.41 12.35 -20.08
CA PHE A 430 -7.45 11.87 -21.46
C PHE A 430 -8.47 12.64 -22.31
N ASP A 431 -9.64 12.92 -21.74
CA ASP A 431 -10.68 13.72 -22.38
C ASP A 431 -10.43 15.21 -22.12
N THR A 432 -10.56 16.05 -23.15
CA THR A 432 -10.40 17.50 -23.04
C THR A 432 -11.61 18.19 -22.41
N THR A 433 -12.74 17.48 -22.30
CA THR A 433 -14.03 18.03 -21.90
C THR A 433 -14.47 17.62 -20.50
N GLU A 434 -13.93 16.52 -19.95
CA GLU A 434 -14.15 16.10 -18.56
C GLU A 434 -12.89 15.49 -17.96
N VAL A 435 -12.61 15.79 -16.68
CA VAL A 435 -11.55 15.12 -15.93
C VAL A 435 -12.17 13.89 -15.27
N ALA A 436 -11.99 12.73 -15.90
CA ALA A 436 -12.59 11.49 -15.43
C ALA A 436 -11.80 10.27 -15.91
N ALA A 437 -11.79 9.21 -15.11
CA ALA A 437 -11.07 7.98 -15.45
C ALA A 437 -12.04 6.85 -15.80
N ASN A 438 -11.72 6.10 -16.87
CA ASN A 438 -12.46 4.91 -17.24
C ASN A 438 -11.57 3.79 -17.81
N PRO A 439 -12.01 2.52 -17.77
CA PRO A 439 -11.17 1.40 -18.19
C PRO A 439 -10.83 1.38 -19.69
N VAL A 440 -11.67 1.95 -20.56
CA VAL A 440 -11.40 2.00 -22.01
C VAL A 440 -10.24 2.94 -22.31
N HIS A 441 -10.27 4.16 -21.73
CA HIS A 441 -9.14 5.08 -21.79
C HIS A 441 -7.89 4.48 -21.14
N LEU A 442 -8.05 3.76 -20.02
CA LEU A 442 -6.95 3.06 -19.36
C LEU A 442 -6.27 2.04 -20.30
N PHE A 443 -7.03 1.18 -20.98
CA PHE A 443 -6.45 0.20 -21.91
C PHE A 443 -5.66 0.88 -23.03
N TYR A 444 -6.23 1.94 -23.62
CA TYR A 444 -5.57 2.68 -24.69
C TYR A 444 -4.30 3.39 -24.21
N VAL A 445 -4.35 4.07 -23.05
CA VAL A 445 -3.19 4.76 -22.48
C VAL A 445 -2.09 3.77 -22.08
N LEU A 446 -2.45 2.59 -21.56
CA LEU A 446 -1.49 1.53 -21.25
C LEU A 446 -0.82 1.00 -22.51
N GLU A 447 -1.58 0.65 -23.56
CA GLU A 447 -1.04 0.16 -24.83
C GLU A 447 -0.05 1.17 -25.43
N GLN A 448 -0.45 2.45 -25.53
CA GLN A 448 0.46 3.51 -25.99
C GLN A 448 1.69 3.70 -25.11
N GLN A 449 1.55 3.59 -23.79
CA GLN A 449 2.68 3.81 -22.90
C GLN A 449 3.67 2.65 -22.97
N ILE A 450 3.20 1.42 -23.15
CA ILE A 450 4.07 0.25 -23.34
C ILE A 450 4.93 0.44 -24.59
N GLU A 451 4.34 0.85 -25.72
CA GLU A 451 5.06 1.12 -26.97
C GLU A 451 6.07 2.27 -26.83
N ARG A 452 5.73 3.31 -26.06
CA ARG A 452 6.59 4.50 -25.88
C ARG A 452 7.76 4.27 -24.93
N GLU A 453 7.62 3.40 -23.94
CA GLU A 453 8.67 3.17 -22.93
C GLU A 453 9.87 2.40 -23.50
N GLN A 454 9.76 1.86 -24.74
CA GLN A 454 10.82 1.12 -25.43
C GLN A 454 11.38 -0.03 -24.58
N PHE A 455 10.50 -0.86 -24.04
CA PHE A 455 10.90 -2.08 -23.34
C PHE A 455 11.65 -3.04 -24.28
N SER A 456 12.32 -4.05 -23.72
CA SER A 456 12.78 -5.17 -24.55
C SER A 456 11.58 -5.86 -25.20
N ALA A 457 11.78 -6.41 -26.40
CA ALA A 457 10.72 -7.06 -27.17
C ALA A 457 9.95 -8.11 -26.35
N ASP A 458 10.66 -8.92 -25.55
CA ASP A 458 10.05 -9.94 -24.68
C ASP A 458 9.15 -9.32 -23.60
N VAL A 459 9.56 -8.18 -23.00
CA VAL A 459 8.79 -7.52 -21.93
C VAL A 459 7.58 -6.80 -22.51
N GLU A 460 7.74 -6.17 -23.67
CA GLU A 460 6.65 -5.53 -24.41
C GLU A 460 5.58 -6.54 -24.79
N GLU A 461 5.97 -7.65 -25.44
CA GLU A 461 5.05 -8.73 -25.83
C GLU A 461 4.33 -9.30 -24.60
N ARG A 462 5.08 -9.54 -23.51
CA ARG A 462 4.50 -10.03 -22.26
C ARG A 462 3.47 -9.06 -21.68
N TYR A 463 3.75 -7.76 -21.61
CA TYR A 463 2.79 -6.78 -21.09
C TYR A 463 1.55 -6.64 -21.98
N LEU A 464 1.72 -6.65 -23.30
CA LEU A 464 0.60 -6.67 -24.25
C LEU A 464 -0.23 -7.95 -24.10
N SER A 465 0.41 -9.11 -23.86
CA SER A 465 -0.28 -10.37 -23.59
C SER A 465 -1.13 -10.29 -22.32
N HIS A 466 -0.66 -9.59 -21.27
CA HIS A 466 -1.44 -9.42 -20.05
C HIS A 466 -2.71 -8.59 -20.29
N LEU A 467 -2.57 -7.52 -21.07
CA LEU A 467 -3.64 -6.61 -21.39
C LEU A 467 -4.69 -7.26 -22.32
N LYS A 468 -4.25 -7.81 -23.46
CA LYS A 468 -5.14 -8.40 -24.48
C LYS A 468 -5.61 -9.81 -24.12
N GLY A 469 -4.79 -10.59 -23.42
CA GLY A 469 -5.08 -11.99 -23.09
C GLY A 469 -5.92 -12.17 -21.83
N TYR A 470 -5.77 -11.31 -20.81
CA TYR A 470 -6.47 -11.48 -19.53
C TYR A 470 -7.38 -10.31 -19.17
N LEU A 471 -6.87 -9.07 -19.19
CA LEU A 471 -7.59 -7.92 -18.62
C LEU A 471 -8.77 -7.46 -19.48
N ILE A 472 -8.56 -7.29 -20.79
CA ILE A 472 -9.64 -6.88 -21.70
C ILE A 472 -10.78 -7.92 -21.72
N PRO A 473 -10.53 -9.22 -21.95
CA PRO A 473 -11.61 -10.22 -21.99
C PRO A 473 -12.45 -10.25 -20.72
N GLN A 474 -11.81 -10.17 -19.55
CA GLN A 474 -12.52 -10.16 -18.27
C GLN A 474 -13.27 -8.87 -18.01
N TYR A 475 -12.74 -7.74 -18.46
CA TYR A 475 -13.48 -6.50 -18.40
C TYR A 475 -14.69 -6.51 -19.33
N VAL A 476 -14.60 -7.12 -20.52
CA VAL A 476 -15.75 -7.30 -21.43
C VAL A 476 -16.85 -8.12 -20.77
N GLU A 477 -16.51 -9.20 -20.06
CA GLU A 477 -17.50 -9.96 -19.29
C GLU A 477 -18.11 -9.15 -18.14
N PHE A 478 -17.29 -8.41 -17.40
CA PHE A 478 -17.74 -7.56 -16.31
C PHE A 478 -18.68 -6.46 -16.79
N ILE A 479 -18.28 -5.67 -17.79
CA ILE A 479 -19.11 -4.58 -18.32
C ILE A 479 -20.37 -5.13 -19.00
N GLY A 480 -20.29 -6.31 -19.64
CA GLY A 480 -21.45 -6.98 -20.20
C GLY A 480 -22.50 -7.28 -19.13
N LYS A 481 -22.09 -7.87 -17.99
CA LYS A 481 -22.98 -8.11 -16.85
C LYS A 481 -23.54 -6.82 -16.26
N GLU A 482 -22.71 -5.79 -16.14
CA GLU A 482 -23.12 -4.48 -15.63
C GLU A 482 -24.18 -3.79 -16.51
N LEU A 483 -23.93 -3.74 -17.82
CA LEU A 483 -24.87 -3.19 -18.81
C LEU A 483 -26.18 -3.97 -18.82
N GLN A 484 -26.11 -5.30 -18.79
CA GLN A 484 -27.28 -6.17 -18.75
C GLN A 484 -28.08 -5.98 -17.45
N THR A 485 -27.41 -5.84 -16.31
CA THR A 485 -28.08 -5.62 -15.02
C THR A 485 -28.78 -4.27 -15.01
N ALA A 486 -28.09 -3.19 -15.41
CA ALA A 486 -28.68 -1.85 -15.50
C ALA A 486 -29.88 -1.81 -16.47
N TYR A 487 -29.83 -2.62 -17.54
CA TYR A 487 -30.96 -2.80 -18.45
C TYR A 487 -32.12 -3.56 -17.79
N LEU A 488 -31.89 -4.70 -17.12
CA LEU A 488 -32.97 -5.47 -16.51
C LEU A 488 -33.77 -4.67 -15.50
N GLU A 489 -33.07 -3.89 -14.69
CA GLU A 489 -33.73 -3.13 -13.65
C GLU A 489 -34.59 -1.98 -14.22
N SER A 490 -34.31 -1.49 -15.44
CA SER A 490 -35.15 -0.52 -16.16
C SER A 490 -36.41 -1.14 -16.77
N TYR A 491 -36.49 -2.48 -16.79
CA TYR A 491 -37.54 -3.25 -17.45
C TYR A 491 -38.41 -4.07 -16.48
N SER A 492 -38.85 -3.46 -15.38
CA SER A 492 -39.80 -4.10 -14.46
C SER A 492 -41.08 -4.57 -15.17
N GLU A 493 -41.61 -3.78 -16.12
CA GLU A 493 -42.81 -4.11 -16.90
C GLU A 493 -42.57 -5.23 -17.93
N TYR A 494 -41.40 -5.29 -18.57
CA TYR A 494 -41.08 -6.38 -19.50
C TYR A 494 -40.81 -7.70 -18.76
N GLY A 495 -40.17 -7.63 -17.59
CA GLY A 495 -40.07 -8.74 -16.64
C GLY A 495 -41.44 -9.26 -16.24
N GLN A 496 -42.35 -8.34 -15.93
CA GLN A 496 -43.73 -8.67 -15.61
C GLN A 496 -44.49 -9.26 -16.80
N ASN A 497 -44.29 -8.75 -18.03
CA ASN A 497 -44.94 -9.28 -19.22
C ASN A 497 -44.49 -10.70 -19.57
N ILE A 498 -43.19 -11.00 -19.46
CA ILE A 498 -42.69 -12.37 -19.64
C ILE A 498 -43.25 -13.28 -18.55
N PHE A 499 -43.26 -12.82 -17.30
CA PHE A 499 -43.84 -13.55 -16.17
C PHE A 499 -45.32 -13.87 -16.39
N ASP A 500 -46.12 -12.88 -16.75
CA ASP A 500 -47.56 -13.01 -16.95
C ASP A 500 -47.89 -13.94 -18.14
N ARG A 501 -47.15 -13.83 -19.25
CA ARG A 501 -47.26 -14.77 -20.39
C ARG A 501 -46.84 -16.18 -20.01
N TYR A 502 -45.73 -16.34 -19.30
CA TYR A 502 -45.24 -17.65 -18.88
C TYR A 502 -46.26 -18.36 -17.98
N VAL A 503 -46.81 -17.67 -16.98
CA VAL A 503 -47.84 -18.21 -16.08
C VAL A 503 -49.08 -18.62 -16.86
N THR A 504 -49.53 -17.77 -17.79
CA THR A 504 -50.71 -18.05 -18.62
C THR A 504 -50.48 -19.29 -19.48
N TYR A 505 -49.37 -19.32 -20.25
CA TYR A 505 -49.06 -20.47 -21.10
C TYR A 505 -48.86 -21.76 -20.31
N ALA A 506 -48.23 -21.69 -19.13
CA ALA A 506 -48.05 -22.84 -18.25
C ALA A 506 -49.39 -23.36 -17.73
N ASP A 507 -50.32 -22.48 -17.35
CA ASP A 507 -51.66 -22.86 -16.88
C ASP A 507 -52.47 -23.59 -17.97
N PHE A 508 -52.56 -23.00 -19.17
CA PHE A 508 -53.23 -23.64 -20.33
C PHE A 508 -52.58 -24.97 -20.73
N TRP A 509 -51.24 -25.07 -20.65
CA TRP A 509 -50.53 -26.31 -20.93
C TRP A 509 -50.78 -27.41 -19.89
N ILE A 510 -50.93 -27.05 -18.61
CA ILE A 510 -51.28 -27.99 -17.52
C ILE A 510 -52.72 -28.47 -17.67
N GLN A 511 -53.65 -27.57 -18.00
CA GLN A 511 -55.08 -27.86 -18.16
C GLN A 511 -55.44 -28.55 -19.48
N ASP A 512 -54.46 -28.74 -20.37
CA ASP A 512 -54.64 -29.35 -21.70
C ASP A 512 -55.69 -28.62 -22.56
N GLN A 513 -55.67 -27.28 -22.48
CA GLN A 513 -56.57 -26.40 -23.20
C GLN A 513 -55.82 -25.62 -24.28
N GLU A 514 -56.50 -25.33 -25.39
CA GLU A 514 -55.97 -24.45 -26.42
C GLU A 514 -56.01 -23.00 -25.94
N TYR A 515 -54.91 -22.28 -26.14
CA TYR A 515 -54.84 -20.85 -25.83
C TYR A 515 -55.05 -20.05 -27.11
N ARG A 516 -56.00 -19.13 -27.08
CA ARG A 516 -56.19 -18.16 -28.15
C ARG A 516 -55.66 -16.81 -27.69
N ASP A 517 -54.66 -16.31 -28.38
CA ASP A 517 -54.06 -15.02 -28.08
C ASP A 517 -55.07 -13.88 -28.38
N PRO A 518 -55.42 -13.05 -27.39
CA PRO A 518 -56.43 -12.00 -27.55
C PRO A 518 -56.03 -10.90 -28.54
N ASP A 519 -54.74 -10.64 -28.69
CA ASP A 519 -54.21 -9.51 -29.45
C ASP A 519 -53.94 -9.90 -30.92
N THR A 520 -53.47 -11.13 -31.14
CA THR A 520 -53.11 -11.64 -32.47
C THR A 520 -54.14 -12.59 -33.06
N GLY A 521 -55.04 -13.14 -32.24
CA GLY A 521 -56.02 -14.14 -32.65
C GLY A 521 -55.43 -15.53 -32.95
N GLN A 522 -54.13 -15.71 -32.73
CA GLN A 522 -53.40 -16.94 -33.02
C GLN A 522 -53.79 -18.04 -32.01
N LEU A 523 -54.03 -19.25 -32.51
CA LEU A 523 -54.34 -20.43 -31.71
C LEU A 523 -53.05 -21.20 -31.41
N PHE A 524 -52.78 -21.41 -30.14
CA PHE A 524 -51.68 -22.21 -29.65
C PHE A 524 -52.22 -23.54 -29.14
N ASP A 525 -51.87 -24.61 -29.85
CA ASP A 525 -52.09 -25.98 -29.38
C ASP A 525 -51.08 -26.33 -28.28
N ARG A 526 -51.26 -27.49 -27.65
CA ARG A 526 -50.38 -27.96 -26.56
C ARG A 526 -48.91 -28.05 -26.98
N ALA A 527 -48.64 -28.42 -28.23
CA ALA A 527 -47.28 -28.55 -28.75
C ALA A 527 -46.61 -27.17 -28.94
N ALA A 528 -47.35 -26.21 -29.46
CA ALA A 528 -46.93 -24.82 -29.64
C ALA A 528 -46.70 -24.12 -28.29
N LEU A 529 -47.59 -24.32 -27.31
CA LEU A 529 -47.40 -23.83 -25.94
C LEU A 529 -46.13 -24.41 -25.31
N ASN A 530 -45.87 -25.71 -25.51
CA ASN A 530 -44.63 -26.31 -25.02
C ASN A 530 -43.39 -25.70 -25.67
N ALA A 531 -43.43 -25.43 -26.97
CA ALA A 531 -42.32 -24.80 -27.69
C ALA A 531 -42.03 -23.38 -27.17
N GLU A 532 -43.05 -22.58 -26.86
CA GLU A 532 -42.88 -21.24 -26.28
C GLU A 532 -42.34 -21.29 -24.84
N LEU A 533 -42.85 -22.21 -24.01
CA LEU A 533 -42.34 -22.40 -22.64
C LEU A 533 -40.88 -22.88 -22.64
N GLU A 534 -40.51 -23.81 -23.53
CA GLU A 534 -39.14 -24.29 -23.67
C GLU A 534 -38.15 -23.18 -24.05
N LYS A 535 -38.56 -22.18 -24.84
CA LYS A 535 -37.71 -21.03 -25.19
C LYS A 535 -37.29 -20.24 -23.95
N ILE A 536 -38.09 -20.25 -22.89
CA ILE A 536 -37.86 -19.55 -21.62
C ILE A 536 -37.09 -20.47 -20.64
N GLU A 537 -37.41 -21.77 -20.63
CA GLU A 537 -36.86 -22.73 -19.66
C GLU A 537 -35.47 -23.27 -20.03
N LYS A 538 -35.18 -23.45 -21.33
CA LYS A 538 -33.89 -23.98 -21.81
C LYS A 538 -32.67 -23.15 -21.39
N PRO A 539 -32.68 -21.80 -21.53
CA PRO A 539 -31.57 -20.97 -21.06
C PRO A 539 -31.28 -21.13 -19.56
N ALA A 540 -32.29 -21.52 -18.78
CA ALA A 540 -32.15 -21.71 -17.35
C ALA A 540 -31.67 -23.11 -16.93
N GLY A 541 -31.71 -24.09 -17.83
CA GLY A 541 -31.25 -25.45 -17.57
C GLY A 541 -32.19 -26.26 -16.68
N ILE A 542 -33.51 -26.03 -16.77
CA ILE A 542 -34.50 -26.73 -15.94
C ILE A 542 -34.56 -28.21 -16.31
N SER A 543 -34.30 -29.09 -15.34
CA SER A 543 -34.23 -30.54 -15.54
C SER A 543 -35.60 -31.21 -15.62
N ASN A 544 -36.61 -30.68 -14.91
CA ASN A 544 -37.98 -31.21 -14.92
C ASN A 544 -39.00 -30.08 -15.17
N PRO A 545 -39.26 -29.75 -16.45
CA PRO A 545 -40.17 -28.67 -16.84
C PRO A 545 -41.60 -28.83 -16.31
N LYS A 546 -42.11 -30.07 -16.23
CA LYS A 546 -43.49 -30.33 -15.83
C LYS A 546 -43.74 -29.97 -14.37
N ASP A 547 -42.86 -30.40 -13.48
CA ASP A 547 -42.98 -30.08 -12.05
C ASP A 547 -42.72 -28.61 -11.78
N PHE A 548 -41.78 -28.01 -12.51
CA PHE A 548 -41.48 -26.58 -12.43
C PHE A 548 -42.68 -25.70 -12.83
N ARG A 549 -43.34 -26.01 -13.95
CA ARG A 549 -44.55 -25.31 -14.42
C ARG A 549 -45.68 -25.41 -13.39
N ASN A 550 -45.93 -26.61 -12.86
CA ASN A 550 -46.95 -26.84 -11.82
C ASN A 550 -46.66 -26.07 -10.53
N GLU A 551 -45.41 -26.04 -10.07
CA GLU A 551 -45.00 -25.32 -8.87
C GLU A 551 -45.27 -23.82 -9.00
N ILE A 552 -44.91 -23.23 -10.14
CA ILE A 552 -45.09 -21.81 -10.43
C ILE A 552 -46.56 -21.43 -10.52
N VAL A 553 -47.36 -22.17 -11.29
CA VAL A 553 -48.78 -21.86 -11.47
C VAL A 553 -49.51 -21.95 -10.13
N ASN A 554 -49.21 -22.96 -9.32
CA ASN A 554 -49.77 -23.08 -7.96
C ASN A 554 -49.33 -21.98 -7.01
N PHE A 555 -48.10 -21.47 -7.14
CA PHE A 555 -47.64 -20.30 -6.37
C PHE A 555 -48.42 -19.05 -6.78
N VAL A 556 -48.56 -18.78 -8.09
CA VAL A 556 -49.23 -17.58 -8.59
C VAL A 556 -50.73 -17.61 -8.33
N LEU A 557 -51.39 -18.76 -8.44
CA LEU A 557 -52.80 -18.93 -8.08
C LEU A 557 -53.04 -18.64 -6.59
N ARG A 558 -52.15 -19.12 -5.70
CA ARG A 558 -52.21 -18.80 -4.26
C ARG A 558 -51.99 -17.31 -4.00
N ALA A 559 -51.02 -16.70 -4.67
CA ALA A 559 -50.75 -15.27 -4.54
C ALA A 559 -51.91 -14.40 -5.06
N ARG A 560 -52.53 -14.76 -6.19
CA ARG A 560 -53.72 -14.09 -6.74
C ARG A 560 -54.90 -14.14 -5.78
N ALA A 561 -55.11 -15.28 -5.11
CA ALA A 561 -56.19 -15.45 -4.15
C ALA A 561 -56.05 -14.52 -2.93
N HIS A 562 -54.81 -14.21 -2.51
CA HIS A 562 -54.52 -13.26 -1.43
C HIS A 562 -54.51 -11.78 -1.89
N ASN A 563 -54.21 -11.50 -3.16
CA ASN A 563 -54.02 -10.14 -3.71
C ASN A 563 -55.17 -9.63 -4.60
N GLN A 564 -56.43 -9.93 -4.25
CA GLN A 564 -57.61 -9.44 -4.99
C GLN A 564 -57.55 -9.69 -6.51
N GLY A 565 -56.98 -10.82 -6.94
CA GLY A 565 -56.91 -11.20 -8.35
C GLY A 565 -55.73 -10.62 -9.14
N LYS A 566 -54.85 -9.80 -8.54
CA LYS A 566 -53.63 -9.32 -9.22
C LYS A 566 -52.50 -10.33 -9.16
N ASN A 567 -51.76 -10.44 -10.27
CA ASN A 567 -50.51 -11.20 -10.30
C ASN A 567 -49.48 -10.62 -9.33
N PRO A 568 -48.68 -11.47 -8.67
CA PRO A 568 -47.56 -11.00 -7.88
C PRO A 568 -46.48 -10.42 -8.80
N LEU A 569 -45.64 -9.53 -8.24
CA LEU A 569 -44.47 -9.00 -8.94
C LEU A 569 -43.56 -10.15 -9.38
N TRP A 570 -43.00 -10.08 -10.59
CA TRP A 570 -42.15 -11.15 -11.14
C TRP A 570 -40.90 -11.45 -10.30
N THR A 571 -40.48 -10.50 -9.44
CA THR A 571 -39.37 -10.65 -8.49
C THR A 571 -39.73 -11.43 -7.22
N SER A 572 -41.02 -11.67 -6.96
CA SER A 572 -41.51 -12.31 -5.73
C SER A 572 -41.15 -13.79 -5.60
N TYR A 573 -40.81 -14.47 -6.70
CA TYR A 573 -40.45 -15.87 -6.71
C TYR A 573 -39.07 -16.10 -7.32
N GLU A 574 -38.11 -16.45 -6.47
CA GLU A 574 -36.68 -16.52 -6.81
C GLU A 574 -36.40 -17.47 -7.98
N LYS A 575 -37.01 -18.66 -8.00
CA LYS A 575 -36.75 -19.64 -9.07
C LYS A 575 -37.19 -19.13 -10.45
N LEU A 576 -38.37 -18.51 -10.55
CA LEU A 576 -38.86 -17.97 -11.84
C LEU A 576 -38.12 -16.68 -12.21
N ARG A 577 -37.76 -15.85 -11.22
CA ARG A 577 -36.90 -14.68 -11.43
C ARG A 577 -35.60 -15.08 -12.13
N THR A 578 -34.87 -16.07 -11.63
CA THR A 578 -33.62 -16.52 -12.24
C THR A 578 -33.82 -17.03 -13.68
N VAL A 579 -34.95 -17.66 -13.97
CA VAL A 579 -35.27 -18.17 -15.31
C VAL A 579 -35.57 -17.03 -16.28
N ILE A 580 -36.38 -16.06 -15.85
CA ILE A 580 -36.70 -14.86 -16.64
C ILE A 580 -35.43 -14.04 -16.88
N GLU A 581 -34.61 -13.83 -15.86
CA GLU A 581 -33.31 -13.15 -15.97
C GLU A 581 -32.42 -13.87 -17.01
N LYS A 582 -32.24 -15.20 -16.91
CA LYS A 582 -31.46 -15.97 -17.90
C LYS A 582 -32.04 -15.92 -19.31
N LYS A 583 -33.36 -15.90 -19.46
CA LYS A 583 -34.01 -15.74 -20.77
C LYS A 583 -33.70 -14.36 -21.36
N MET A 584 -33.88 -13.30 -20.58
CA MET A 584 -33.56 -11.95 -21.01
C MET A 584 -32.07 -11.78 -21.34
N PHE A 585 -31.18 -12.40 -20.56
CA PHE A 585 -29.74 -12.39 -20.83
C PHE A 585 -29.35 -13.16 -22.12
N SER A 586 -30.14 -14.15 -22.53
CA SER A 586 -29.87 -14.94 -23.75
C SER A 586 -30.19 -14.19 -25.05
N ASN A 587 -31.12 -13.24 -25.03
CA ASN A 587 -31.50 -12.43 -26.18
C ASN A 587 -30.81 -11.06 -26.15
N THR A 588 -29.51 -11.03 -26.43
CA THR A 588 -28.77 -9.75 -26.47
C THR A 588 -29.15 -8.83 -27.63
N GLU A 589 -29.85 -9.32 -28.65
CA GLU A 589 -30.36 -8.49 -29.75
C GLU A 589 -31.43 -7.49 -29.28
N ASP A 590 -32.22 -7.87 -28.26
CA ASP A 590 -33.25 -7.01 -27.68
C ASP A 590 -32.65 -5.84 -26.85
N LEU A 591 -31.38 -5.96 -26.42
CA LEU A 591 -30.65 -4.92 -25.69
C LEU A 591 -30.09 -3.81 -26.61
N LEU A 592 -29.79 -4.16 -27.87
CA LEU A 592 -29.09 -3.29 -28.82
C LEU A 592 -29.82 -1.96 -29.10
N PRO A 593 -31.16 -1.93 -29.31
CA PRO A 593 -31.88 -0.70 -29.61
C PRO A 593 -31.86 0.28 -28.46
N VAL A 594 -31.72 -0.18 -27.22
CA VAL A 594 -31.80 0.66 -26.01
C VAL A 594 -30.41 1.13 -25.59
N ILE A 595 -29.41 0.26 -25.62
CA ILE A 595 -28.03 0.60 -25.24
C ILE A 595 -27.32 1.45 -26.32
N SER A 596 -27.73 1.33 -27.58
CA SER A 596 -27.15 2.14 -28.66
C SER A 596 -27.53 3.62 -28.55
N PHE A 597 -26.60 4.54 -28.78
CA PHE A 597 -26.84 5.98 -28.77
C PHE A 597 -27.37 6.53 -30.11
N ASN A 598 -27.93 5.67 -30.95
CA ASN A 598 -28.59 6.06 -32.21
C ASN A 598 -29.92 6.76 -31.93
N ALA A 599 -30.40 7.57 -32.88
CA ALA A 599 -31.69 8.25 -32.78
C ALA A 599 -32.83 7.24 -32.52
N LYS A 600 -33.52 7.40 -31.38
CA LYS A 600 -34.64 6.53 -30.99
C LYS A 600 -35.87 6.87 -31.81
N THR A 601 -36.60 5.84 -32.23
CA THR A 601 -37.78 5.99 -33.09
C THR A 601 -39.05 6.25 -32.29
N SER A 602 -39.07 5.93 -30.99
CA SER A 602 -40.22 6.11 -30.10
C SER A 602 -39.85 6.89 -28.82
N ALA A 603 -40.81 7.63 -28.25
CA ALA A 603 -40.65 8.33 -26.98
C ALA A 603 -40.47 7.37 -25.79
N GLU A 604 -41.01 6.16 -25.91
CA GLU A 604 -40.86 5.10 -24.90
C GLU A 604 -39.42 4.59 -24.84
N ASP A 605 -38.79 4.36 -26.01
CA ASP A 605 -37.38 3.94 -26.11
C ASP A 605 -36.42 5.03 -25.64
N GLN A 606 -36.77 6.30 -25.84
CA GLN A 606 -36.02 7.44 -25.33
C GLN A 606 -36.01 7.46 -23.80
N LYS A 607 -37.19 7.32 -23.18
CA LYS A 607 -37.31 7.27 -21.71
C LYS A 607 -36.57 6.08 -21.11
N LYS A 608 -36.68 4.90 -21.74
CA LYS A 608 -35.95 3.69 -21.32
C LYS A 608 -34.43 3.87 -21.39
N HIS A 609 -33.95 4.55 -22.42
CA HIS A 609 -32.53 4.87 -22.55
C HIS A 609 -32.05 5.83 -21.45
N GLU A 610 -32.83 6.87 -21.15
CA GLU A 610 -32.53 7.80 -20.06
C GLU A 610 -32.50 7.10 -18.70
N ASP A 611 -33.47 6.23 -18.41
CA ASP A 611 -33.51 5.43 -17.17
C ASP A 611 -32.29 4.50 -17.05
N PHE A 612 -31.87 3.89 -18.16
CA PHE A 612 -30.65 3.08 -18.23
C PHE A 612 -29.39 3.92 -17.94
N VAL A 613 -29.26 5.10 -18.58
CA VAL A 613 -28.11 5.99 -18.36
C VAL A 613 -28.07 6.47 -16.91
N ASN A 614 -29.20 6.87 -16.33
CA ASN A 614 -29.28 7.33 -14.94
C ASN A 614 -28.82 6.27 -13.95
N ARG A 615 -29.19 4.99 -14.14
CA ARG A 615 -28.72 3.88 -13.28
C ARG A 615 -27.24 3.63 -13.40
N MET A 616 -26.70 3.71 -14.61
CA MET A 616 -25.25 3.62 -14.78
C MET A 616 -24.56 4.82 -14.09
N VAL A 617 -25.16 6.02 -14.11
CA VAL A 617 -24.64 7.16 -13.36
C VAL A 617 -24.68 6.91 -11.85
N GLU A 618 -25.76 6.33 -11.32
CA GLU A 618 -25.86 5.92 -9.91
C GLU A 618 -24.77 4.89 -9.51
N LYS A 619 -24.32 4.06 -10.45
CA LYS A 619 -23.21 3.13 -10.24
C LYS A 619 -21.82 3.78 -10.31
N GLY A 620 -21.72 5.09 -10.56
CA GLY A 620 -20.46 5.85 -10.55
C GLY A 620 -19.87 6.15 -11.92
N TYR A 621 -20.63 6.00 -13.01
CA TYR A 621 -20.19 6.38 -14.37
C TYR A 621 -20.66 7.79 -14.74
N THR A 622 -19.96 8.49 -15.64
CA THR A 622 -20.47 9.72 -16.28
C THR A 622 -21.34 9.36 -17.49
N GLN A 623 -22.26 10.25 -17.90
CA GLN A 623 -23.08 10.00 -19.11
C GLN A 623 -22.22 9.73 -20.36
N LYS A 624 -21.09 10.44 -20.50
CA LYS A 624 -20.14 10.21 -21.60
C LYS A 624 -19.47 8.85 -21.49
N GLN A 625 -19.06 8.45 -20.29
CA GLN A 625 -18.49 7.12 -20.07
C GLN A 625 -19.49 6.02 -20.42
N VAL A 626 -20.76 6.17 -20.06
CA VAL A 626 -21.81 5.19 -20.43
C VAL A 626 -21.90 5.05 -21.96
N ARG A 627 -21.85 6.17 -22.69
CA ARG A 627 -21.82 6.15 -24.15
C ARG A 627 -20.60 5.43 -24.70
N LEU A 628 -19.42 5.83 -24.26
CA LEU A 628 -18.16 5.22 -24.68
C LEU A 628 -18.13 3.71 -24.43
N LEU A 629 -18.50 3.30 -23.21
CA LEU A 629 -18.50 1.89 -22.79
C LEU A 629 -19.50 1.06 -23.58
N SER A 630 -20.68 1.61 -23.83
CA SER A 630 -21.72 0.96 -24.65
C SER A 630 -21.24 0.75 -26.08
N GLU A 631 -20.72 1.80 -26.73
CA GLU A 631 -20.20 1.72 -28.11
C GLU A 631 -18.98 0.77 -28.20
N TRP A 632 -18.08 0.83 -27.23
CA TRP A 632 -16.90 -0.03 -27.17
C TRP A 632 -17.29 -1.50 -26.98
N TYR A 633 -18.18 -1.82 -26.04
CA TYR A 633 -18.66 -3.18 -25.80
C TYR A 633 -19.30 -3.78 -27.06
N LEU A 634 -20.14 -3.00 -27.76
CA LEU A 634 -20.77 -3.43 -29.01
C LEU A 634 -19.74 -3.71 -30.12
N ARG A 635 -18.66 -2.92 -30.19
CA ARG A 635 -17.59 -3.14 -31.17
C ARG A 635 -16.83 -4.44 -30.87
N VAL A 636 -16.43 -4.64 -29.62
CA VAL A 636 -15.64 -5.82 -29.21
C VAL A 636 -16.43 -7.11 -29.44
N ARG A 637 -17.73 -7.11 -29.13
CA ARG A 637 -18.59 -8.27 -29.40
C ARG A 637 -18.83 -8.56 -30.88
N LYS A 638 -18.79 -7.56 -31.76
CA LYS A 638 -18.89 -7.78 -33.22
C LYS A 638 -17.61 -8.35 -33.83
N SER A 639 -16.47 -8.16 -33.16
CA SER A 639 -15.17 -8.68 -33.59
C SER A 639 -14.83 -10.06 -33.04
N GLN A 640 -15.60 -10.55 -32.06
CA GLN A 640 -15.57 -11.93 -31.56
C GLN A 640 -16.58 -12.77 -32.31
#